data_AF-A0A844Z6Y6-F1
#
_entry.id   AF-A0A844Z6Y6-F1
#
_cell.length_a   1.000
_cell.length_b   1.000
_cell.length_c   1.000
_cell.angle_alpha   90.00
_cell.angle_beta   90.00
_cell.angle_gamma   90.00
#
_symmetry.space_group_name_H-M   'P 1'
#
loop_
_entity.id
_entity.type
_entity.pdbx_description
1 polymer ?
#
loop_
_entity_poly.entity_id
_entity_poly.type
_entity_poly.pdbx_seq_one_letter_code
_entity_poly.pdbx_strand_id
1 'polypeptide(L)'
;MRRAGQPWAASRGDRPVSLETQIIEGLKRQFSFRKAKGTWLQEGKCPQCGRHEVYCAAKDPRVVKCSRADRCGWEDTVRNLLPELFENWSERFKQTEADPNAAADAYLQFERGLDLRLLRGTYSQELYKDFDSGQTGATVRFPIGDSYWERIIDRPGRFEKKAHFKKGGTWGGHCWLPNHTSFETLAQADDIWITEGIFDAVALTQGAHLAAVSNMSTGPYPDKFLDQLLQAIAAIKRRDRPRLVFAFDVGTAGVSYSRKHIERARREGWDAVCAQVRPDGEGTKLDWNDLLLRHQSWNGEAQEAPLSDHKIAEYLHNGAITIAATPREKAKLIVDRAEAQARSISAFDFRHGNRLWWCSIKYDENDGRQINVHEICNCAFRILYRERDEIEDETHYYLQIDFPNRQETVKARFSASACANSGEFKKRLLAFAGMWSGTGEQLDRIIRNQTRDLKKVEPIPFTGFSQRHKAWLLGDIAVHQGRLITVNAENYFDIGKHAVKLRSAERMLEIDYDPDRITFDWLDDLWTAYGPKGLIALAFFSMSLFAVQIRERHKSLGFLEITGQPGSGKTTLVEFMWKLLGRTGYEGFDPNKGTRAFLSRSFVKVANLPIGLIESGRDDDKRSHNKQFDYNELLVLFNGRSPRGIGRKSGGF
;
A
#
# COMPACT_ATOMS: atom_id res chain seq x y z
N MET A 1 6.64 -71.98 9.51
CA MET A 1 6.56 -71.55 10.93
C MET A 1 7.41 -70.30 11.10
N ARG A 2 6.76 -69.14 11.29
CA ARG A 2 7.40 -67.84 11.53
C ARG A 2 7.64 -67.68 13.04
N ARG A 3 8.85 -67.27 13.45
CA ARG A 3 9.15 -66.69 14.79
C ARG A 3 9.86 -65.37 14.52
N ALA A 4 9.13 -64.25 14.61
CA ALA A 4 9.06 -63.37 15.79
C ALA A 4 10.36 -62.55 15.98
N GLY A 5 10.47 -61.47 15.22
CA GLY A 5 11.44 -60.39 15.43
C GLY A 5 10.86 -59.33 16.37
N GLN A 6 11.72 -58.84 17.27
CA GLN A 6 11.42 -57.81 18.27
C GLN A 6 10.95 -56.48 17.63
N PRO A 7 10.12 -55.67 18.32
CA PRO A 7 9.61 -54.41 17.78
C PRO A 7 10.69 -53.33 17.81
N TRP A 8 10.87 -52.65 16.67
CA TRP A 8 11.61 -51.39 16.59
C TRP A 8 10.99 -50.35 17.54
N ALA A 9 11.84 -49.78 18.38
CA ALA A 9 11.50 -48.67 19.27
C ALA A 9 11.02 -47.47 18.43
N ALA A 10 9.81 -46.99 18.74
CA ALA A 10 9.25 -45.79 18.16
C ALA A 10 10.16 -44.59 18.44
N SER A 11 10.62 -43.94 17.38
CA SER A 11 11.26 -42.62 17.43
C SER A 11 10.33 -41.62 18.11
N ARG A 12 10.85 -40.92 19.11
CA ARG A 12 10.19 -39.80 19.80
C ARG A 12 9.67 -38.81 18.75
N GLY A 13 8.36 -38.62 18.72
CA GLY A 13 7.71 -37.66 17.82
C GLY A 13 8.23 -36.25 18.05
N ASP A 14 8.59 -35.58 16.96
CA ASP A 14 8.77 -34.13 16.91
C ASP A 14 7.49 -33.47 17.41
N ARG A 15 7.62 -32.71 18.51
CA ARG A 15 6.56 -31.77 18.88
C ARG A 15 6.58 -30.65 17.85
N PRO A 16 5.42 -30.14 17.40
CA PRO A 16 5.38 -28.96 16.56
C PRO A 16 6.10 -27.80 17.27
N VAL A 17 7.17 -27.28 16.67
CA VAL A 17 7.88 -26.10 17.17
C VAL A 17 6.91 -24.92 17.13
N SER A 18 6.70 -24.23 18.25
CA SER A 18 5.72 -23.13 18.34
C SER A 18 6.03 -22.03 17.31
N LEU A 19 5.00 -21.33 16.80
CA LEU A 19 5.18 -20.23 15.84
C LEU A 19 6.15 -19.17 16.39
N GLU A 20 6.05 -18.85 17.68
CA GLU A 20 6.99 -17.95 18.35
C GLU A 20 8.44 -18.45 18.25
N THR A 21 8.68 -19.75 18.45
CA THR A 21 10.02 -20.34 18.31
C THR A 21 10.52 -20.25 16.87
N GLN A 22 9.66 -20.55 15.89
CA GLN A 22 10.01 -20.46 14.46
C GLN A 22 10.32 -19.02 14.04
N ILE A 23 9.58 -18.04 14.55
CA ILE A 23 9.87 -16.62 14.34
C ILE A 23 11.27 -16.30 14.88
N ILE A 24 11.55 -16.67 16.12
CA ILE A 24 12.86 -16.42 16.75
C ILE A 24 14.00 -17.10 15.98
N GLU A 25 13.80 -18.33 15.53
CA GLU A 25 14.77 -19.07 14.70
C GLU A 25 14.98 -18.44 13.32
N GLY A 26 13.89 -18.03 12.66
CA GLY A 26 13.94 -17.34 11.36
C GLY A 26 14.70 -16.02 11.47
N LEU A 27 14.42 -15.23 12.50
CA LEU A 27 15.13 -13.98 12.79
C LEU A 27 16.61 -14.24 13.13
N LYS A 28 16.93 -15.26 13.93
CA LYS A 28 18.32 -15.66 14.22
C LYS A 28 19.07 -16.07 12.96
N ARG A 29 18.45 -16.82 12.06
CA ARG A 29 19.03 -17.22 10.77
C ARG A 29 19.30 -16.01 9.87
N GLN A 30 18.32 -15.11 9.76
CA GLN A 30 18.40 -13.98 8.84
C GLN A 30 19.39 -12.89 9.31
N PHE A 31 19.43 -12.61 10.62
CA PHE A 31 20.23 -11.51 11.17
C PHE A 31 21.45 -11.97 11.97
N SER A 32 21.61 -13.26 12.26
CA SER A 32 22.79 -13.77 13.00
C SER A 32 23.04 -13.03 14.33
N PHE A 33 22.01 -12.86 15.15
CA PHE A 33 22.11 -12.19 16.46
C PHE A 33 23.17 -12.84 17.37
N ARG A 34 24.05 -12.03 17.96
CA ARG A 34 25.10 -12.52 18.87
C ARG A 34 24.61 -12.62 20.32
N LYS A 35 23.71 -11.73 20.71
CA LYS A 35 23.11 -11.69 22.05
C LYS A 35 21.65 -12.13 21.94
N ALA A 36 21.38 -13.37 22.35
CA ALA A 36 20.04 -13.96 22.31
C ALA A 36 19.55 -14.43 23.69
N LYS A 37 20.17 -13.93 24.76
CA LYS A 37 19.82 -14.24 26.16
C LYS A 37 19.24 -12.98 26.81
N GLY A 38 18.03 -13.08 27.35
CA GLY A 38 17.31 -11.97 27.98
C GLY A 38 16.01 -11.61 27.24
N THR A 39 15.48 -10.41 27.51
CA THR A 39 14.23 -9.90 26.94
C THR A 39 14.36 -9.38 25.50
N TRP A 40 15.59 -9.33 24.96
CA TRP A 40 15.89 -8.80 23.64
C TRP A 40 16.85 -9.72 22.86
N LEU A 41 16.64 -9.85 21.56
CA LEU A 41 17.65 -10.30 20.60
C LEU A 41 18.43 -9.06 20.14
N GLN A 42 19.76 -9.10 20.21
CA GLN A 42 20.63 -7.94 19.98
C GLN A 42 21.90 -8.31 19.19
N GLU A 43 22.53 -7.27 18.63
CA GLU A 43 23.74 -7.37 17.81
C GLU A 43 23.56 -8.21 16.55
N GLY A 44 22.39 -8.14 15.91
CA GLY A 44 22.14 -8.76 14.61
C GLY A 44 22.75 -7.95 13.46
N LYS A 45 23.21 -8.62 12.41
CA LYS A 45 23.74 -8.05 11.18
C LYS A 45 22.63 -7.37 10.38
N CYS A 46 22.72 -6.05 10.26
CA CYS A 46 21.78 -5.23 9.50
C CYS A 46 21.89 -5.51 7.99
N PRO A 47 20.77 -5.78 7.28
CA PRO A 47 20.78 -6.03 5.84
C PRO A 47 21.10 -4.77 5.03
N GLN A 48 20.83 -3.58 5.60
CA GLN A 48 21.09 -2.32 4.93
C GLN A 48 22.53 -1.82 5.10
N CYS A 49 23.06 -1.81 6.34
CA CYS A 49 24.38 -1.24 6.62
C CYS A 49 25.48 -2.28 6.91
N GLY A 50 25.13 -3.57 7.01
CA GLY A 50 26.06 -4.67 7.28
C GLY A 50 26.65 -4.70 8.71
N ARG A 51 26.31 -3.74 9.58
CA ARG A 51 26.78 -3.68 10.98
C ARG A 51 25.92 -4.53 11.92
N HIS A 52 26.50 -5.00 13.03
CA HIS A 52 25.84 -5.86 14.02
C HIS A 52 25.09 -5.03 15.06
N GLU A 53 24.02 -4.36 14.63
CA GLU A 53 23.32 -3.33 15.40
C GLU A 53 21.79 -3.52 15.37
N VAL A 54 21.33 -4.62 14.79
CA VAL A 54 19.91 -4.98 14.77
C VAL A 54 19.51 -5.54 16.13
N TYR A 55 18.31 -5.18 16.58
CA TYR A 55 17.67 -5.71 17.76
C TYR A 55 16.16 -5.90 17.57
N CYS A 56 15.56 -6.80 18.35
CA CYS A 56 14.11 -6.97 18.50
C CYS A 56 13.79 -7.63 19.84
N ALA A 57 12.52 -7.63 20.25
CA ALA A 57 12.09 -8.30 21.47
C ALA A 57 12.35 -9.82 21.37
N ALA A 58 12.69 -10.46 22.48
CA ALA A 58 12.89 -11.92 22.52
C ALA A 58 11.56 -12.69 22.71
N LYS A 59 10.49 -12.00 23.07
CA LYS A 59 9.13 -12.51 23.24
C LYS A 59 8.19 -11.72 22.33
N ASP A 60 7.33 -12.42 21.58
CA ASP A 60 6.42 -11.84 20.56
C ASP A 60 7.06 -10.69 19.73
N PRO A 61 8.20 -10.93 19.04
CA PRO A 61 8.81 -9.88 18.21
C PRO A 61 7.89 -9.49 17.06
N ARG A 62 7.51 -8.21 17.00
CA ARG A 62 6.70 -7.66 15.89
C ARG A 62 7.50 -6.81 14.92
N VAL A 63 8.52 -6.12 15.43
CA VAL A 63 9.38 -5.22 14.66
C VAL A 63 10.84 -5.53 14.95
N VAL A 64 11.67 -5.45 13.92
CA VAL A 64 13.11 -5.61 13.98
C VAL A 64 13.76 -4.31 13.53
N LYS A 65 14.66 -3.75 14.34
CA LYS A 65 15.20 -2.40 14.14
C LYS A 65 16.71 -2.33 14.33
N CYS A 66 17.36 -1.43 13.60
CA CYS A 66 18.76 -1.06 13.76
C CYS A 66 18.87 0.09 14.77
N SER A 67 19.71 -0.08 15.80
CA SER A 67 19.97 0.90 16.87
C SER A 67 20.54 2.23 16.36
N ARG A 68 21.21 2.23 15.20
CA ARG A 68 21.85 3.40 14.61
C ARG A 68 20.83 4.30 13.93
N ALA A 69 19.93 4.91 14.70
CA ALA A 69 18.84 5.76 14.20
C ALA A 69 19.33 6.84 13.21
N ASP A 70 20.35 7.62 13.59
CA ASP A 70 20.82 8.77 12.80
C ASP A 70 21.60 8.39 11.53
N ARG A 71 22.15 7.17 11.47
CA ARG A 71 23.01 6.73 10.35
C ARG A 71 22.37 5.68 9.47
N CYS A 72 21.48 4.86 10.01
CA CYS A 72 20.84 3.77 9.30
C CYS A 72 19.34 3.78 9.54
N GLY A 73 18.89 3.69 10.79
CA GLY A 73 17.48 3.67 11.17
C GLY A 73 16.67 2.60 10.42
N TRP A 74 17.28 1.47 10.06
CA TRP A 74 16.58 0.37 9.38
C TRP A 74 15.59 -0.27 10.33
N GLU A 75 14.35 -0.42 9.90
CA GLU A 75 13.33 -1.19 10.61
C GLU A 75 12.46 -1.92 9.59
N ASP A 76 11.99 -3.09 9.99
CA ASP A 76 11.01 -3.85 9.23
C ASP A 76 10.15 -4.69 10.19
N THR A 77 8.97 -5.09 9.74
CA THR A 77 8.08 -5.94 10.53
C THR A 77 8.48 -7.40 10.40
N VAL A 78 8.29 -8.19 11.45
CA VAL A 78 8.57 -9.63 11.41
C VAL A 78 7.75 -10.33 10.30
N ARG A 79 6.53 -9.86 10.06
CA ARG A 79 5.68 -10.32 8.94
C ARG A 79 6.38 -10.14 7.59
N ASN A 80 6.95 -8.96 7.33
CA ASN A 80 7.67 -8.70 6.08
C ASN A 80 8.99 -9.47 5.99
N LEU A 81 9.62 -9.75 7.12
CA LEU A 81 10.92 -10.43 7.16
C LEU A 81 10.79 -11.93 6.95
N LEU A 82 9.72 -12.53 7.50
CA LEU A 82 9.42 -13.96 7.47
C LEU A 82 8.01 -14.22 6.90
N PRO A 83 7.69 -13.75 5.67
CA PRO A 83 6.34 -13.82 5.11
C PRO A 83 5.80 -15.25 5.05
N GLU A 84 6.67 -16.24 4.86
CA GLU A 84 6.32 -17.65 4.82
C GLU A 84 5.68 -18.15 6.13
N LEU A 85 5.92 -17.47 7.25
CA LEU A 85 5.32 -17.80 8.54
C LEU A 85 3.88 -17.30 8.70
N PHE A 86 3.48 -16.29 7.91
CA PHE A 86 2.19 -15.59 8.06
C PHE A 86 1.28 -15.71 6.83
N GLU A 87 1.78 -16.29 5.74
CA GLU A 87 1.02 -16.45 4.49
C GLU A 87 0.24 -17.77 4.42
N ASN A 88 0.53 -18.78 5.24
CA ASN A 88 -0.17 -20.07 5.16
C ASN A 88 -0.48 -20.63 6.55
N TRP A 89 -1.64 -20.24 7.08
CA TRP A 89 -2.10 -20.60 8.41
C TRP A 89 -2.57 -22.04 8.46
N SER A 90 -3.31 -22.52 7.45
CA SER A 90 -3.86 -23.89 7.48
C SER A 90 -2.81 -25.01 7.38
N GLU A 91 -1.69 -24.76 6.69
CA GLU A 91 -0.56 -25.70 6.67
C GLU A 91 0.08 -25.87 8.06
N ARG A 92 0.08 -24.79 8.85
CA ARG A 92 0.76 -24.69 10.15
C ARG A 92 -0.14 -25.10 11.31
N PHE A 93 -1.38 -24.62 11.28
CA PHE A 93 -2.41 -24.84 12.27
C PHE A 93 -3.50 -25.72 11.66
N LYS A 94 -3.20 -27.02 11.61
CA LYS A 94 -4.10 -28.01 11.02
C LYS A 94 -5.36 -28.14 11.87
N GLN A 95 -6.51 -28.18 11.20
CA GLN A 95 -7.78 -28.47 11.85
C GLN A 95 -7.74 -29.86 12.46
N THR A 96 -8.28 -29.97 13.68
CA THR A 96 -8.51 -31.23 14.36
C THR A 96 -9.94 -31.26 14.88
N GLU A 97 -10.44 -32.43 15.28
CA GLU A 97 -11.78 -32.50 15.90
C GLU A 97 -11.87 -31.65 17.18
N ALA A 98 -10.78 -31.56 17.94
CA ALA A 98 -10.71 -30.78 19.18
C ALA A 98 -10.53 -29.26 18.92
N ASP A 99 -9.92 -28.90 17.79
CA ASP A 99 -9.69 -27.52 17.37
C ASP A 99 -10.05 -27.36 15.88
N PRO A 100 -11.35 -27.27 15.57
CA PRO A 100 -11.82 -27.15 14.20
C PRO A 100 -11.50 -25.79 13.58
N ASN A 101 -11.12 -24.79 14.39
CA ASN A 101 -10.86 -23.42 13.95
C ASN A 101 -9.38 -23.04 14.05
N ALA A 102 -8.46 -24.00 14.20
CA ALA A 102 -7.05 -23.76 14.55
C ALA A 102 -6.34 -22.66 13.73
N ALA A 103 -6.53 -22.64 12.40
CA ALA A 103 -5.91 -21.64 11.53
C ALA A 103 -6.59 -20.27 11.64
N ALA A 104 -7.92 -20.24 11.78
CA ALA A 104 -8.67 -19.01 12.02
C ALA A 104 -8.32 -18.39 13.39
N ASP A 105 -8.24 -19.21 14.45
CA ASP A 105 -7.79 -18.80 15.79
C ASP A 105 -6.39 -18.16 15.72
N ALA A 106 -5.45 -18.84 15.06
CA ALA A 106 -4.09 -18.36 14.89
C ALA A 106 -4.04 -17.05 14.09
N TYR A 107 -4.80 -16.95 12.99
CA TYR A 107 -4.92 -15.72 12.21
C TYR A 107 -5.44 -14.56 13.08
N LEU A 108 -6.57 -14.75 13.76
CA LEU A 108 -7.20 -13.71 14.58
C LEU A 108 -6.29 -13.27 15.75
N GLN A 109 -5.57 -14.21 16.37
CA GLN A 109 -4.69 -13.90 17.48
C GLN A 109 -3.37 -13.25 17.03
N PHE A 110 -2.65 -13.87 16.09
CA PHE A 110 -1.29 -13.46 15.74
C PHE A 110 -1.25 -12.39 14.65
N GLU A 111 -2.13 -12.46 13.64
CA GLU A 111 -2.17 -11.45 12.57
C GLU A 111 -2.94 -10.19 13.00
N ARG A 112 -4.04 -10.38 13.72
CA ARG A 112 -4.97 -9.29 14.10
C ARG A 112 -4.85 -8.85 15.55
N GLY A 113 -4.13 -9.57 16.40
CA GLY A 113 -3.96 -9.20 17.81
C GLY A 113 -5.25 -9.26 18.62
N LEU A 114 -6.27 -9.99 18.16
CA LEU A 114 -7.60 -10.01 18.77
C LEU A 114 -7.67 -11.03 19.91
N ASP A 115 -8.36 -10.65 20.97
CA ASP A 115 -8.70 -11.54 22.07
C ASP A 115 -9.83 -12.49 21.65
N LEU A 116 -9.50 -13.78 21.50
CA LEU A 116 -10.45 -14.79 21.06
C LEU A 116 -11.65 -14.97 22.00
N ARG A 117 -11.59 -14.51 23.26
CA ARG A 117 -12.76 -14.53 24.16
C ARG A 117 -13.93 -13.70 23.60
N LEU A 118 -13.62 -12.63 22.86
CA LEU A 118 -14.61 -11.76 22.20
C LEU A 118 -15.10 -12.32 20.84
N LEU A 119 -14.61 -13.48 20.41
CA LEU A 119 -14.88 -14.04 19.08
C LEU A 119 -15.35 -15.48 19.11
N ARG A 120 -14.89 -16.30 20.06
CA ARG A 120 -15.17 -17.74 20.08
C ARG A 120 -16.68 -18.00 20.12
N GLY A 121 -17.13 -18.89 19.24
CA GLY A 121 -18.55 -19.19 19.05
C GLY A 121 -19.26 -18.30 18.03
N THR A 122 -18.63 -17.25 17.52
CA THR A 122 -19.23 -16.35 16.52
C THR A 122 -18.60 -16.47 15.12
N TYR A 123 -17.68 -17.42 14.92
CA TYR A 123 -17.07 -17.73 13.63
C TYR A 123 -16.76 -19.22 13.44
N SER A 124 -16.45 -19.56 12.18
CA SER A 124 -16.00 -20.88 11.73
C SER A 124 -14.80 -20.75 10.81
N GLN A 125 -13.94 -21.77 10.77
CA GLN A 125 -12.91 -21.93 9.75
C GLN A 125 -13.46 -22.76 8.59
N GLU A 126 -13.35 -22.22 7.38
CA GLU A 126 -13.97 -22.77 6.18
C GLU A 126 -12.96 -22.83 5.02
N LEU A 127 -13.35 -23.43 3.90
CA LEU A 127 -12.55 -23.45 2.67
C LEU A 127 -13.25 -22.64 1.59
N TYR A 128 -12.59 -21.58 1.11
CA TYR A 128 -13.05 -20.84 -0.05
C TYR A 128 -12.46 -21.44 -1.32
N LYS A 129 -13.29 -21.52 -2.35
CA LYS A 129 -12.90 -21.92 -3.70
C LYS A 129 -13.31 -20.82 -4.67
N ASP A 130 -12.33 -20.29 -5.37
CA ASP A 130 -12.55 -19.43 -6.52
C ASP A 130 -12.87 -20.32 -7.74
N PHE A 131 -14.00 -20.07 -8.38
CA PHE A 131 -14.45 -20.86 -9.53
C PHE A 131 -13.80 -20.43 -10.84
N ASP A 132 -13.31 -19.20 -10.93
CA ASP A 132 -12.68 -18.68 -12.14
C ASP A 132 -11.20 -19.09 -12.20
N SER A 133 -10.49 -18.95 -11.08
CA SER A 133 -9.08 -19.34 -10.98
C SER A 133 -8.87 -20.81 -10.56
N GLY A 134 -9.88 -21.46 -9.98
CA GLY A 134 -9.77 -22.81 -9.40
C GLY A 134 -9.00 -22.86 -8.09
N GLN A 135 -8.51 -21.72 -7.58
CA GLN A 135 -7.72 -21.64 -6.37
C GLN A 135 -8.56 -21.86 -5.12
N THR A 136 -7.92 -22.36 -4.07
CA THR A 136 -8.53 -22.56 -2.76
C THR A 136 -7.67 -21.97 -1.64
N GLY A 137 -8.33 -21.53 -0.57
CA GLY A 137 -7.66 -21.04 0.64
C GLY A 137 -8.57 -21.16 1.85
N ALA A 138 -8.00 -21.40 3.02
CA ALA A 138 -8.79 -21.38 4.26
C ALA A 138 -9.33 -19.96 4.50
N THR A 139 -10.48 -19.89 5.17
CA THR A 139 -11.12 -18.65 5.56
C THR A 139 -11.51 -18.64 7.02
N VAL A 140 -11.68 -17.44 7.57
CA VAL A 140 -12.47 -17.21 8.78
C VAL A 140 -13.82 -16.64 8.34
N ARG A 141 -14.92 -17.28 8.75
CA ARG A 141 -16.29 -16.95 8.34
C ARG A 141 -17.15 -16.56 9.55
N PHE A 142 -17.80 -15.40 9.44
CA PHE A 142 -18.70 -14.84 10.44
C PHE A 142 -20.13 -14.77 9.87
N PRO A 143 -21.14 -15.39 10.52
CA PRO A 143 -22.53 -15.31 10.09
C PRO A 143 -23.09 -13.90 10.35
N ILE A 144 -23.98 -13.43 9.46
CA ILE A 144 -24.72 -12.19 9.65
C ILE A 144 -26.04 -12.22 8.86
N GLY A 145 -27.16 -12.00 9.55
CA GLY A 145 -28.49 -12.22 8.97
C GLY A 145 -28.62 -13.63 8.39
N ASP A 146 -29.15 -13.76 7.18
CA ASP A 146 -29.21 -15.03 6.43
C ASP A 146 -27.97 -15.29 5.55
N SER A 147 -26.92 -14.53 5.80
CA SER A 147 -25.67 -14.50 5.04
C SER A 147 -24.48 -14.79 5.95
N TYR A 148 -23.29 -14.67 5.39
CA TYR A 148 -22.05 -14.62 6.12
C TYR A 148 -21.07 -13.69 5.41
N TRP A 149 -20.07 -13.23 6.15
CA TRP A 149 -18.86 -12.63 5.62
C TRP A 149 -17.68 -13.55 5.91
N GLU A 150 -16.84 -13.80 4.91
CA GLU A 150 -15.63 -14.61 5.08
C GLU A 150 -14.40 -13.90 4.55
N ARG A 151 -13.28 -14.11 5.25
CA ARG A 151 -11.97 -13.56 4.91
C ARG A 151 -11.00 -14.70 4.62
N ILE A 152 -10.35 -14.65 3.46
CA ILE A 152 -9.29 -15.57 3.10
C ILE A 152 -8.07 -15.29 3.99
N ILE A 153 -7.60 -16.32 4.67
CA ILE A 153 -6.46 -16.23 5.60
C ILE A 153 -5.18 -16.79 4.97
N ASP A 154 -5.30 -17.74 4.05
CA ASP A 154 -4.14 -18.36 3.37
C ASP A 154 -3.85 -17.71 2.01
N ARG A 155 -2.63 -17.20 1.87
CA ARG A 155 -2.05 -16.58 0.68
C ARG A 155 -3.08 -15.70 -0.03
N PRO A 156 -3.71 -14.73 0.68
CA PRO A 156 -4.85 -13.99 0.16
C PRO A 156 -4.48 -13.11 -1.05
N GLY A 157 -3.19 -12.87 -1.30
CA GLY A 157 -2.71 -12.13 -2.46
C GLY A 157 -2.93 -12.82 -3.80
N ARG A 158 -3.28 -14.12 -3.81
CA ARG A 158 -3.56 -14.87 -5.04
C ARG A 158 -4.98 -14.68 -5.56
N PHE A 159 -5.88 -14.14 -4.73
CA PHE A 159 -7.27 -13.90 -5.07
C PHE A 159 -7.48 -12.43 -5.43
N GLU A 160 -8.37 -12.16 -6.40
CA GLU A 160 -8.75 -10.80 -6.78
C GLU A 160 -9.30 -10.01 -5.58
N LYS A 161 -10.10 -10.68 -4.75
CA LYS A 161 -10.66 -10.15 -3.51
C LYS A 161 -10.26 -11.03 -2.33
N LYS A 162 -9.99 -10.38 -1.20
CA LYS A 162 -9.54 -11.06 0.02
C LYS A 162 -10.70 -11.43 0.96
N ALA A 163 -11.89 -10.86 0.74
CA ALA A 163 -13.06 -11.05 1.57
C ALA A 163 -14.33 -11.11 0.71
N HIS A 164 -15.30 -11.91 1.14
CA HIS A 164 -16.51 -12.22 0.39
C HIS A 164 -17.72 -12.24 1.31
N PHE A 165 -18.88 -11.88 0.77
CA PHE A 165 -20.17 -12.25 1.34
C PHE A 165 -20.74 -13.45 0.59
N LYS A 166 -21.60 -14.22 1.24
CA LYS A 166 -22.38 -15.28 0.59
C LYS A 166 -23.07 -14.73 -0.66
N LYS A 167 -22.85 -15.35 -1.82
CA LYS A 167 -23.50 -14.97 -3.08
C LYS A 167 -25.02 -15.08 -2.94
N GLY A 168 -25.73 -13.98 -3.22
CA GLY A 168 -27.19 -13.90 -3.05
C GLY A 168 -27.69 -13.82 -1.60
N GLY A 169 -26.78 -13.74 -0.62
CA GLY A 169 -27.14 -13.56 0.79
C GLY A 169 -27.57 -12.13 1.11
N THR A 170 -28.48 -11.99 2.06
CA THR A 170 -28.94 -10.68 2.55
C THR A 170 -28.32 -10.36 3.90
N TRP A 171 -27.43 -9.38 3.93
CA TRP A 171 -26.75 -8.91 5.15
C TRP A 171 -27.02 -7.43 5.44
N GLY A 172 -27.42 -6.64 4.44
CA GLY A 172 -27.72 -5.22 4.63
C GLY A 172 -28.82 -5.00 5.68
N GLY A 173 -28.62 -3.97 6.50
CA GLY A 173 -29.50 -3.62 7.63
C GLY A 173 -29.10 -4.26 8.97
N HIS A 174 -28.27 -5.30 8.95
CA HIS A 174 -27.80 -5.97 10.17
C HIS A 174 -26.43 -5.45 10.63
N CYS A 175 -26.14 -5.62 11.91
CA CYS A 175 -24.78 -5.51 12.45
C CYS A 175 -24.33 -6.85 13.03
N TRP A 176 -23.05 -7.14 12.92
CA TRP A 176 -22.41 -8.24 13.64
C TRP A 176 -21.99 -7.77 15.04
N LEU A 177 -22.20 -8.64 16.05
CA LEU A 177 -21.93 -8.35 17.46
C LEU A 177 -20.75 -9.22 17.96
N PRO A 178 -19.80 -8.64 18.71
CA PRO A 178 -18.80 -9.42 19.44
C PRO A 178 -19.43 -10.45 20.38
N ASN A 179 -18.69 -11.51 20.70
CA ASN A 179 -19.09 -12.45 21.73
C ASN A 179 -19.28 -11.73 23.07
N HIS A 180 -20.23 -12.19 23.87
CA HIS A 180 -20.72 -11.54 25.10
C HIS A 180 -21.42 -10.18 24.92
N THR A 181 -21.61 -9.71 23.68
CA THR A 181 -22.47 -8.57 23.36
C THR A 181 -23.84 -9.07 22.91
N SER A 182 -24.91 -8.51 23.49
CA SER A 182 -26.31 -8.80 23.14
C SER A 182 -27.11 -7.51 22.99
N PHE A 183 -28.32 -7.59 22.44
CA PHE A 183 -29.22 -6.43 22.39
C PHE A 183 -29.58 -5.89 23.78
N GLU A 184 -29.64 -6.76 24.79
CA GLU A 184 -29.88 -6.35 26.18
C GLU A 184 -28.72 -5.51 26.73
N THR A 185 -27.48 -5.99 26.56
CA THR A 185 -26.29 -5.23 27.01
C THR A 185 -26.14 -3.92 26.23
N LEU A 186 -26.45 -3.92 24.93
CA LEU A 186 -26.41 -2.71 24.11
C LEU A 186 -27.49 -1.70 24.50
N ALA A 187 -28.70 -2.15 24.85
CA ALA A 187 -29.77 -1.28 25.31
C ALA A 187 -29.43 -0.55 26.61
N GLN A 188 -28.55 -1.12 27.44
CA GLN A 188 -28.05 -0.52 28.69
C GLN A 188 -26.85 0.42 28.48
N ALA A 189 -26.18 0.38 27.33
CA ALA A 189 -24.99 1.20 27.07
C ALA A 189 -25.33 2.67 26.82
N ASP A 190 -24.47 3.60 27.22
CA ASP A 190 -24.66 5.02 26.91
C ASP A 190 -24.38 5.33 25.44
N ASP A 191 -23.30 4.76 24.90
CA ASP A 191 -22.87 4.89 23.52
C ASP A 191 -22.78 3.51 22.86
N ILE A 192 -23.28 3.39 21.63
CA ILE A 192 -23.07 2.23 20.77
C ILE A 192 -22.22 2.65 19.58
N TRP A 193 -21.03 2.06 19.48
CA TRP A 193 -20.08 2.32 18.41
C TRP A 193 -20.31 1.40 17.23
N ILE A 194 -20.50 1.97 16.05
CA ILE A 194 -20.80 1.24 14.81
C ILE A 194 -19.60 1.39 13.87
N THR A 195 -18.84 0.31 13.69
CA THR A 195 -17.64 0.28 12.84
C THR A 195 -17.93 -0.32 11.46
N GLU A 196 -16.98 -0.17 10.53
CA GLU A 196 -17.07 -0.78 9.21
C GLU A 196 -16.78 -2.29 9.26
N GLY A 197 -15.65 -2.71 9.85
CA GLY A 197 -15.23 -4.10 9.92
C GLY A 197 -15.47 -4.80 11.26
N ILE A 198 -15.53 -6.14 11.23
CA ILE A 198 -15.63 -7.00 12.43
C ILE A 198 -14.41 -6.79 13.34
N PHE A 199 -13.22 -6.76 12.74
CA PHE A 199 -11.98 -6.62 13.50
C PHE A 199 -11.89 -5.26 14.20
N ASP A 200 -12.49 -4.23 13.63
CA ASP A 200 -12.57 -2.89 14.24
C ASP A 200 -13.51 -2.85 15.44
N ALA A 201 -14.67 -3.50 15.34
CA ALA A 201 -15.61 -3.58 16.45
C ALA A 201 -14.95 -4.28 17.65
N VAL A 202 -14.30 -5.42 17.40
CA VAL A 202 -13.57 -6.16 18.43
C VAL A 202 -12.40 -5.34 18.98
N ALA A 203 -11.69 -4.60 18.13
CA ALA A 203 -10.60 -3.73 18.55
C ALA A 203 -11.05 -2.63 19.51
N LEU A 204 -12.19 -1.98 19.25
CA LEU A 204 -12.76 -0.98 20.17
C LEU A 204 -13.24 -1.61 21.48
N THR A 205 -13.89 -2.77 21.43
CA THR A 205 -14.31 -3.50 22.64
C THR A 205 -13.12 -3.98 23.47
N GLN A 206 -12.07 -4.49 22.83
CA GLN A 206 -10.89 -5.00 23.51
C GLN A 206 -10.00 -3.89 24.07
N GLY A 207 -9.72 -2.86 23.28
CA GLY A 207 -8.71 -1.85 23.60
C GLY A 207 -9.26 -0.61 24.32
N ALA A 208 -10.50 -0.22 24.02
CA ALA A 208 -11.14 0.96 24.62
C ALA A 208 -12.34 0.61 25.53
N HIS A 209 -12.66 -0.69 25.67
CA HIS A 209 -13.79 -1.16 26.48
C HIS A 209 -15.15 -0.58 26.07
N LEU A 210 -15.31 -0.28 24.78
CA LEU A 210 -16.53 0.31 24.22
C LEU A 210 -17.50 -0.76 23.74
N ALA A 211 -18.80 -0.48 23.89
CA ALA A 211 -19.86 -1.28 23.29
C ALA A 211 -19.88 -1.05 21.77
N ALA A 212 -19.26 -1.96 21.02
CA ALA A 212 -19.05 -1.81 19.57
C ALA A 212 -19.66 -2.97 18.77
N VAL A 213 -20.16 -2.63 17.58
CA VAL A 213 -20.75 -3.56 16.61
C VAL A 213 -20.24 -3.23 15.21
N SER A 214 -20.25 -4.21 14.30
CA SER A 214 -19.81 -4.01 12.91
C SER A 214 -20.99 -3.94 11.95
N ASN A 215 -21.06 -2.88 11.15
CA ASN A 215 -22.01 -2.75 10.05
C ASN A 215 -21.58 -3.50 8.79
N MET A 216 -20.44 -4.21 8.82
CA MET A 216 -19.83 -4.99 7.74
C MET A 216 -19.38 -4.20 6.50
N SER A 217 -19.87 -2.98 6.35
CA SER A 217 -19.58 -2.04 5.28
C SER A 217 -20.06 -0.66 5.69
N THR A 218 -19.53 0.38 5.05
CA THR A 218 -20.05 1.75 5.18
C THR A 218 -21.38 1.97 4.48
N GLY A 219 -21.71 1.17 3.46
CA GLY A 219 -22.83 1.45 2.53
C GLY A 219 -24.22 1.34 3.15
N PRO A 220 -24.67 0.14 3.57
CA PRO A 220 -26.01 -0.06 4.11
C PRO A 220 -26.22 0.67 5.44
N TYR A 221 -27.42 1.19 5.66
CA TYR A 221 -27.83 1.72 6.96
C TYR A 221 -28.31 0.56 7.85
N PRO A 222 -27.95 0.49 9.14
CA PRO A 222 -28.26 -0.65 10.03
C PRO A 222 -29.71 -0.62 10.57
N ASP A 223 -30.71 -0.42 9.71
CA ASP A 223 -32.12 -0.28 10.13
C ASP A 223 -32.65 -1.49 10.91
N LYS A 224 -32.48 -2.71 10.39
CA LYS A 224 -32.95 -3.92 11.07
C LYS A 224 -32.30 -4.11 12.45
N PHE A 225 -31.02 -3.79 12.57
CA PHE A 225 -30.32 -3.80 13.85
C PHE A 225 -30.90 -2.76 14.81
N LEU A 226 -31.17 -1.54 14.34
CA LEU A 226 -31.75 -0.48 15.17
C LEU A 226 -33.19 -0.81 15.60
N ASP A 227 -33.99 -1.47 14.76
CA ASP A 227 -35.33 -1.95 15.12
C ASP A 227 -35.27 -2.99 16.25
N GLN A 228 -34.34 -3.94 16.18
CA GLN A 228 -34.12 -4.94 17.24
C GLN A 228 -33.62 -4.28 18.53
N LEU A 229 -32.76 -3.27 18.42
CA LEU A 229 -32.29 -2.50 19.56
C LEU A 229 -33.44 -1.73 20.23
N LEU A 230 -34.35 -1.12 19.47
CA LEU A 230 -35.53 -0.45 20.04
C LEU A 230 -36.42 -1.41 20.82
N GLN A 231 -36.59 -2.65 20.35
CA GLN A 231 -37.34 -3.68 21.07
C GLN A 231 -36.67 -4.02 22.41
N ALA A 232 -35.34 -4.14 22.44
CA ALA A 232 -34.59 -4.41 23.67
C ALA A 232 -34.64 -3.23 24.65
N ILE A 233 -34.51 -1.99 24.16
CA ILE A 233 -34.68 -0.76 24.96
C ILE A 233 -36.06 -0.71 25.62
N ALA A 234 -37.11 -1.02 24.84
CA ALA A 234 -38.47 -1.08 25.34
C ALA A 234 -38.64 -2.18 26.41
N ALA A 235 -38.02 -3.35 26.20
CA ALA A 235 -38.08 -4.46 27.15
C ALA A 235 -37.47 -4.12 28.51
N ILE A 236 -36.35 -3.38 28.53
CA ILE A 236 -35.71 -2.91 29.78
C ILE A 236 -36.33 -1.61 30.33
N LYS A 237 -37.35 -1.06 29.67
CA LYS A 237 -38.06 0.18 30.06
C LYS A 237 -37.14 1.40 30.24
N ARG A 238 -36.06 1.48 29.45
CA ARG A 238 -35.18 2.65 29.44
C ARG A 238 -35.89 3.83 28.76
N ARG A 239 -35.76 5.03 29.33
CA ARG A 239 -36.45 6.25 28.86
C ARG A 239 -35.76 6.89 27.66
N ASP A 240 -34.44 6.86 27.67
CA ASP A 240 -33.54 7.42 26.66
C ASP A 240 -32.98 6.31 25.76
N ARG A 241 -32.62 6.69 24.53
CA ARG A 241 -31.92 5.78 23.61
C ARG A 241 -30.41 5.96 23.80
N PRO A 242 -29.61 4.87 23.70
CA PRO A 242 -28.17 4.99 23.53
C PRO A 242 -27.83 5.92 22.35
N ARG A 243 -26.76 6.69 22.48
CA ARG A 243 -26.24 7.50 21.38
C ARG A 243 -25.48 6.61 20.39
N LEU A 244 -25.74 6.82 19.11
CA LEU A 244 -25.07 6.08 18.02
C LEU A 244 -23.78 6.81 17.64
N VAL A 245 -22.65 6.11 17.71
CA VAL A 245 -21.34 6.63 17.29
C VAL A 245 -20.91 5.92 16.01
N PHE A 246 -21.05 6.59 14.86
CA PHE A 246 -20.56 6.06 13.59
C PHE A 246 -19.05 6.23 13.48
N ALA A 247 -18.33 5.11 13.55
CA ALA A 247 -16.87 5.02 13.62
C ALA A 247 -16.31 4.27 12.39
N PHE A 248 -16.67 4.74 11.20
CA PHE A 248 -16.19 4.14 9.95
C PHE A 248 -14.75 4.51 9.61
N ASP A 249 -14.12 3.68 8.78
CA ASP A 249 -12.72 3.84 8.40
C ASP A 249 -12.45 5.20 7.72
N VAL A 250 -11.21 5.67 7.90
CA VAL A 250 -10.72 6.91 7.32
C VAL A 250 -10.72 6.81 5.80
N GLY A 251 -11.58 7.60 5.14
CA GLY A 251 -11.63 7.72 3.70
C GLY A 251 -12.90 8.39 3.18
N THR A 252 -12.92 8.70 1.88
CA THR A 252 -14.04 9.40 1.24
C THR A 252 -15.38 8.68 1.42
N ALA A 253 -15.38 7.35 1.31
CA ALA A 253 -16.59 6.54 1.51
C ALA A 253 -17.08 6.61 2.97
N GLY A 254 -16.20 6.35 3.94
CA GLY A 254 -16.51 6.41 5.37
C GLY A 254 -17.07 7.75 5.80
N VAL A 255 -16.46 8.87 5.36
CA VAL A 255 -16.95 10.23 5.63
C VAL A 255 -18.33 10.49 5.02
N SER A 256 -18.52 10.13 3.75
CA SER A 256 -19.78 10.35 3.03
C SER A 256 -20.94 9.58 3.66
N TYR A 257 -20.73 8.29 3.94
CA TYR A 257 -21.75 7.45 4.56
C TYR A 257 -22.00 7.82 6.02
N SER A 258 -20.97 8.19 6.79
CA SER A 258 -21.17 8.68 8.17
C SER A 258 -22.12 9.88 8.19
N ARG A 259 -21.94 10.87 7.31
CA ARG A 259 -22.84 12.03 7.22
C ARG A 259 -24.28 11.62 6.87
N LYS A 260 -24.46 10.76 5.87
CA LYS A 260 -25.78 10.27 5.44
C LYS A 260 -26.49 9.48 6.54
N HIS A 261 -25.78 8.59 7.22
CA HIS A 261 -26.35 7.75 8.28
C HIS A 261 -26.70 8.56 9.51
N ILE A 262 -25.88 9.54 9.88
CA ILE A 262 -26.18 10.46 10.99
C ILE A 262 -27.40 11.33 10.68
N GLU A 263 -27.51 11.86 9.46
CA GLU A 263 -28.67 12.64 9.03
C GLU A 263 -29.96 11.79 9.06
N ARG A 264 -29.89 10.53 8.62
CA ARG A 264 -31.01 9.58 8.72
C ARG A 264 -31.34 9.26 10.18
N ALA A 265 -30.36 8.87 10.99
CA ALA A 265 -30.55 8.51 12.40
C ALA A 265 -31.20 9.65 13.21
N ARG A 266 -30.76 10.90 13.00
CA ARG A 266 -31.34 12.08 13.65
C ARG A 266 -32.79 12.31 13.24
N ARG A 267 -33.14 12.10 11.96
CA ARG A 267 -34.55 12.15 11.50
C ARG A 267 -35.41 11.06 12.12
N GLU A 268 -34.83 9.90 12.42
CA GLU A 268 -35.48 8.77 13.10
C GLU A 268 -35.49 8.90 14.65
N GLY A 269 -35.01 10.03 15.18
CA GLY A 269 -35.03 10.36 16.61
C GLY A 269 -33.90 9.75 17.43
N TRP A 270 -32.82 9.29 16.80
CA TRP A 270 -31.59 8.88 17.49
C TRP A 270 -30.67 10.08 17.72
N ASP A 271 -30.01 10.13 18.87
CA ASP A 271 -28.77 10.91 18.98
C ASP A 271 -27.67 10.17 18.21
N ALA A 272 -26.99 10.88 17.33
CA ALA A 272 -26.00 10.29 16.44
C ALA A 272 -24.82 11.25 16.22
N VAL A 273 -23.62 10.71 16.43
CA VAL A 273 -22.35 11.41 16.28
C VAL A 273 -21.38 10.55 15.45
N CYS A 274 -20.24 11.13 15.11
CA CYS A 274 -19.20 10.47 14.36
C CYS A 274 -17.94 10.37 15.21
N ALA A 275 -17.14 9.33 14.99
CA ALA A 275 -15.76 9.25 15.44
C ALA A 275 -14.84 9.00 14.25
N GLN A 276 -13.71 9.69 14.21
CA GLN A 276 -12.71 9.54 13.14
C GLN A 276 -11.30 9.62 13.73
N VAL A 277 -10.40 8.75 13.27
CA VAL A 277 -8.99 8.82 13.68
C VAL A 277 -8.36 10.16 13.28
N ARG A 278 -8.79 10.72 12.15
CA ARG A 278 -8.42 12.05 11.66
C ARG A 278 -9.61 12.73 10.98
N PRO A 279 -9.73 14.06 11.06
CA PRO A 279 -10.83 14.77 10.44
C PRO A 279 -10.85 14.58 8.91
N ASP A 280 -12.06 14.58 8.33
CA ASP A 280 -12.34 14.50 6.88
C ASP A 280 -11.74 13.30 6.13
N GLY A 281 -11.39 12.23 6.83
CA GLY A 281 -10.77 11.08 6.19
C GLY A 281 -9.34 11.37 5.68
N GLU A 282 -8.69 12.41 6.21
CA GLU A 282 -7.32 12.78 5.83
C GLU A 282 -6.27 11.95 6.59
N GLY A 283 -5.07 11.84 6.02
CA GLY A 283 -3.94 11.13 6.63
C GLY A 283 -3.68 9.73 6.06
N THR A 284 -2.94 8.93 6.81
CA THR A 284 -2.73 7.50 6.54
C THR A 284 -3.98 6.75 6.95
N LYS A 285 -4.43 5.79 6.13
CA LYS A 285 -5.50 4.86 6.50
C LYS A 285 -5.00 4.02 7.68
N LEU A 286 -5.40 4.39 8.89
CA LEU A 286 -5.28 3.56 10.07
C LEU A 286 -6.70 3.17 10.45
N ASP A 287 -6.98 1.88 10.42
CA ASP A 287 -8.23 1.33 10.93
C ASP A 287 -8.13 1.15 12.45
N TRP A 288 -9.21 0.70 13.09
CA TRP A 288 -9.25 0.56 14.55
C TRP A 288 -8.42 -0.65 15.01
N ASN A 289 -8.31 -1.69 14.17
CA ASN A 289 -7.43 -2.83 14.44
C ASN A 289 -5.95 -2.46 14.44
N ASP A 290 -5.51 -1.59 13.53
CA ASP A 290 -4.16 -1.02 13.51
C ASP A 290 -3.88 -0.22 14.79
N LEU A 291 -4.86 0.54 15.28
CA LEU A 291 -4.74 1.25 16.56
C LEU A 291 -4.64 0.31 17.75
N LEU A 292 -5.39 -0.80 17.76
CA LEU A 292 -5.26 -1.85 18.78
C LEU A 292 -3.85 -2.45 18.80
N LEU A 293 -3.33 -2.84 17.63
CA LEU A 293 -1.98 -3.42 17.53
C LEU A 293 -0.92 -2.44 18.07
N ARG A 294 -1.06 -1.15 17.76
CA ARG A 294 -0.20 -0.10 18.32
C ARG A 294 -0.39 0.06 19.82
N HIS A 295 -1.63 0.07 20.30
CA HIS A 295 -1.98 0.19 21.72
C HIS A 295 -1.39 -0.95 22.55
N GLN A 296 -1.47 -2.19 22.08
CA GLN A 296 -0.87 -3.35 22.76
C GLN A 296 0.65 -3.26 22.86
N SER A 297 1.30 -2.64 21.87
CA SER A 297 2.74 -2.43 21.85
C SER A 297 3.18 -1.09 22.47
N TRP A 298 2.25 -0.30 23.02
CA TRP A 298 2.53 1.05 23.50
C TRP A 298 3.38 1.02 24.76
N ASN A 299 4.46 1.81 24.75
CA ASN A 299 5.41 1.92 25.86
C ASN A 299 5.62 3.38 26.34
N GLY A 300 4.78 4.31 25.86
CA GLY A 300 4.77 5.71 26.28
C GLY A 300 3.77 5.97 27.41
N GLU A 301 3.38 7.23 27.59
CA GLU A 301 2.36 7.63 28.58
C GLU A 301 1.01 6.96 28.29
N ALA A 302 0.36 6.39 29.30
CA ALA A 302 -0.89 5.63 29.13
C ALA A 302 -2.02 6.46 28.49
N GLN A 303 -2.11 7.75 28.83
CA GLN A 303 -3.08 8.69 28.25
C GLN A 303 -2.88 8.94 26.74
N GLU A 304 -1.67 8.74 26.23
CA GLU A 304 -1.36 8.89 24.80
C GLU A 304 -1.45 7.56 24.04
N ALA A 305 -1.78 6.46 24.72
CA ALA A 305 -1.99 5.19 24.06
C ALA A 305 -3.15 5.31 23.04
N PRO A 306 -3.05 4.71 21.83
CA PRO A 306 -4.00 4.93 20.73
C PRO A 306 -5.49 4.73 21.03
N LEU A 307 -5.83 3.84 21.97
CA LEU A 307 -7.21 3.55 22.37
C LEU A 307 -7.51 3.99 23.82
N SER A 308 -6.74 4.94 24.36
CA SER A 308 -7.04 5.55 25.68
C SER A 308 -8.29 6.44 25.62
N ASP A 309 -8.90 6.71 26.77
CA ASP A 309 -10.06 7.62 26.87
C ASP A 309 -9.77 9.02 26.28
N HIS A 310 -8.55 9.53 26.49
CA HIS A 310 -8.11 10.79 25.92
C HIS A 310 -8.11 10.77 24.38
N LYS A 311 -7.63 9.68 23.77
CA LYS A 311 -7.67 9.50 22.31
C LYS A 311 -9.07 9.25 21.78
N ILE A 312 -9.92 8.51 22.49
CA ILE A 312 -11.33 8.35 22.12
C ILE A 312 -12.05 9.72 22.06
N ALA A 313 -11.81 10.60 23.04
CA ALA A 313 -12.33 11.96 23.04
C ALA A 313 -11.77 12.83 21.89
N GLU A 314 -10.52 12.60 21.49
CA GLU A 314 -9.92 13.19 20.28
C GLU A 314 -10.66 12.71 19.02
N TYR A 315 -10.95 11.42 18.91
CA TYR A 315 -11.61 10.84 17.74
C TYR A 315 -13.07 11.27 17.59
N LEU A 316 -13.82 11.39 18.69
CA LEU A 316 -15.16 11.96 18.68
C LEU A 316 -15.16 13.42 18.20
N HIS A 317 -14.16 14.19 18.60
CA HIS A 317 -14.03 15.57 18.16
C HIS A 317 -13.62 15.69 16.69
N ASN A 318 -12.73 14.83 16.21
CA ASN A 318 -12.41 14.72 14.79
C ASN A 318 -13.67 14.34 13.98
N GLY A 319 -14.51 13.46 14.53
CA GLY A 319 -15.81 13.15 13.94
C GLY A 319 -16.77 14.34 13.92
N ALA A 320 -16.85 15.13 15.00
CA ALA A 320 -17.62 16.37 15.05
C ALA A 320 -17.16 17.38 13.97
N ILE A 321 -15.84 17.57 13.81
CA ILE A 321 -15.24 18.38 12.73
C ILE A 321 -15.63 17.85 11.34
N THR A 322 -15.69 16.52 11.20
CA THR A 322 -16.03 15.85 9.93
C THR A 322 -17.49 16.05 9.55
N ILE A 323 -18.41 16.05 10.51
CA ILE A 323 -19.86 16.17 10.24
C ILE A 323 -20.41 17.59 10.37
N ALA A 324 -19.57 18.57 10.71
CA ALA A 324 -19.96 19.97 10.83
C ALA A 324 -20.70 20.46 9.57
N ALA A 325 -21.89 21.04 9.76
CA ALA A 325 -22.79 21.40 8.68
C ALA A 325 -22.24 22.58 7.86
N THR A 326 -21.56 23.52 8.53
CA THR A 326 -21.03 24.73 7.89
C THR A 326 -19.52 24.89 8.09
N PRO A 327 -18.81 25.58 7.18
CA PRO A 327 -17.41 25.93 7.36
C PRO A 327 -17.15 26.72 8.66
N ARG A 328 -18.08 27.59 9.07
CA ARG A 328 -17.97 28.39 10.29
C ARG A 328 -18.07 27.55 11.56
N GLU A 329 -19.03 26.62 11.61
CA GLU A 329 -19.18 25.66 12.72
C GLU A 329 -17.93 24.79 12.85
N LYS A 330 -17.42 24.29 11.72
CA LYS A 330 -16.19 23.51 11.68
C LYS A 330 -14.98 24.29 12.19
N ALA A 331 -14.80 25.52 11.73
CA ALA A 331 -13.74 26.39 12.20
C ALA A 331 -13.84 26.61 13.71
N LYS A 332 -15.05 26.88 14.24
CA LYS A 332 -15.30 27.04 15.67
C LYS A 332 -14.83 25.82 16.47
N LEU A 333 -15.17 24.60 16.05
CA LEU A 333 -14.73 23.38 16.72
C LEU A 333 -13.20 23.27 16.80
N ILE A 334 -12.50 23.62 15.71
CA ILE A 334 -11.03 23.61 15.68
C ILE A 334 -10.46 24.65 16.65
N VAL A 335 -11.06 25.85 16.73
CA VAL A 335 -10.64 26.89 17.68
C VAL A 335 -10.88 26.48 19.13
N ASP A 336 -12.08 25.97 19.44
CA ASP A 336 -12.45 25.49 20.77
C ASP A 336 -11.45 24.44 21.30
N ARG A 337 -11.03 23.52 20.41
CA ARG A 337 -10.03 22.51 20.78
C ARG A 337 -8.64 23.07 20.99
N ALA A 338 -8.21 24.01 20.14
CA ALA A 338 -6.91 24.65 20.31
C ALA A 338 -6.83 25.41 21.63
N GLU A 339 -7.88 26.17 21.98
CA GLU A 339 -7.98 26.88 23.25
C GLU A 339 -7.99 25.93 24.46
N ALA A 340 -8.77 24.85 24.39
CA ALA A 340 -8.79 23.81 25.43
C ALA A 340 -7.41 23.14 25.63
N GLN A 341 -6.56 23.15 24.60
CA GLN A 341 -5.18 22.67 24.64
C GLN A 341 -4.15 23.77 24.92
N ALA A 342 -4.60 24.97 25.33
CA ALA A 342 -3.77 26.16 25.54
C ALA A 342 -2.87 26.51 24.34
N ARG A 343 -3.33 26.21 23.12
CA ARG A 343 -2.64 26.53 21.86
C ARG A 343 -3.22 27.80 21.26
N SER A 344 -2.37 28.81 21.08
CA SER A 344 -2.73 30.02 20.34
C SER A 344 -2.73 29.74 18.85
N ILE A 345 -3.90 29.92 18.21
CA ILE A 345 -4.05 29.90 16.76
C ILE A 345 -4.66 31.23 16.29
N SER A 346 -4.01 31.88 15.33
CA SER A 346 -4.46 33.17 14.77
C SER A 346 -5.12 33.02 13.39
N ALA A 347 -4.75 31.97 12.66
CA ALA A 347 -5.36 31.60 11.39
C ALA A 347 -5.04 30.13 11.08
N PHE A 348 -5.77 29.51 10.17
CA PHE A 348 -5.47 28.17 9.64
C PHE A 348 -6.30 27.88 8.38
N ASP A 349 -5.82 26.98 7.54
CA ASP A 349 -6.58 26.38 6.45
C ASP A 349 -7.32 25.12 6.94
N PHE A 350 -8.47 24.82 6.35
CA PHE A 350 -9.21 23.59 6.61
C PHE A 350 -10.10 23.19 5.43
N ARG A 351 -10.41 21.89 5.36
CA ARG A 351 -11.28 21.31 4.34
C ARG A 351 -12.75 21.32 4.77
N HIS A 352 -13.65 21.72 3.87
CA HIS A 352 -15.10 21.52 4.05
C HIS A 352 -15.76 21.30 2.69
N GLY A 353 -16.54 20.22 2.55
CA GLY A 353 -17.20 19.88 1.28
C GLY A 353 -16.27 19.71 0.07
N ASN A 354 -15.06 19.17 0.27
CA ASN A 354 -13.98 19.11 -0.74
C ASN A 354 -13.61 20.47 -1.33
N ARG A 355 -13.70 21.52 -0.52
CA ARG A 355 -13.15 22.86 -0.80
C ARG A 355 -12.17 23.23 0.30
N LEU A 356 -11.27 24.16 -0.01
CA LEU A 356 -10.33 24.69 0.98
C LEU A 356 -10.80 26.05 1.46
N TRP A 357 -10.87 26.19 2.78
CA TRP A 357 -11.30 27.39 3.48
C TRP A 357 -10.17 27.93 4.33
N TRP A 358 -10.14 29.24 4.52
CA TRP A 358 -9.24 29.90 5.44
C TRP A 358 -10.02 30.51 6.59
N CYS A 359 -9.55 30.24 7.80
CA CYS A 359 -10.04 30.85 9.03
C CYS A 359 -9.01 31.86 9.55
N SER A 360 -9.45 33.05 9.95
CA SER A 360 -8.68 33.98 10.77
C SER A 360 -9.44 34.31 12.04
N ILE A 361 -8.69 34.45 13.14
CA ILE A 361 -9.20 34.68 14.48
C ILE A 361 -8.64 36.02 14.94
N LYS A 362 -9.55 36.91 15.35
CA LYS A 362 -9.20 38.17 16.00
C LYS A 362 -9.71 38.11 17.44
N TYR A 363 -8.87 38.53 18.38
CA TYR A 363 -9.28 38.72 19.77
C TYR A 363 -9.52 40.20 19.97
N ASP A 364 -10.75 40.55 20.33
CA ASP A 364 -11.11 41.89 20.77
C ASP A 364 -11.21 41.87 22.31
N GLU A 365 -10.71 42.92 22.96
CA GLU A 365 -10.75 43.06 24.42
C GLU A 365 -12.19 43.20 24.95
N ASN A 366 -13.14 43.68 24.13
CA ASN A 366 -14.52 43.95 24.55
C ASN A 366 -15.56 42.94 24.00
N ASP A 367 -15.37 42.42 22.79
CA ASP A 367 -16.37 41.58 22.07
C ASP A 367 -16.01 40.08 22.04
N GLY A 368 -14.94 39.68 22.72
CA GLY A 368 -14.43 38.31 22.69
C GLY A 368 -13.78 37.94 21.36
N ARG A 369 -13.72 36.63 21.05
CA ARG A 369 -13.05 36.14 19.82
C ARG A 369 -13.98 36.22 18.60
N GLN A 370 -13.48 36.78 17.51
CA GLN A 370 -14.16 36.81 16.22
C GLN A 370 -13.54 35.81 15.23
N ILE A 371 -14.35 34.88 14.73
CA ILE A 371 -13.96 33.87 13.74
C ILE A 371 -14.44 34.31 12.35
N ASN A 372 -13.49 34.55 11.44
CA ASN A 372 -13.74 34.94 10.06
C ASN A 372 -13.33 33.80 9.12
N VAL A 373 -14.24 33.34 8.27
CA VAL A 373 -14.04 32.20 7.37
C VAL A 373 -14.40 32.59 5.94
N HIS A 374 -13.52 32.28 4.99
CA HIS A 374 -13.76 32.48 3.56
C HIS A 374 -13.15 31.36 2.73
N GLU A 375 -13.74 31.07 1.57
CA GLU A 375 -13.24 30.05 0.64
C GLU A 375 -11.98 30.58 -0.08
N ILE A 376 -10.93 29.76 -0.13
CA ILE A 376 -9.66 30.09 -0.81
C ILE A 376 -9.38 29.17 -2.00
N CYS A 377 -10.09 28.04 -2.11
CA CYS A 377 -10.03 27.17 -3.27
C CYS A 377 -11.32 26.36 -3.44
N ASN A 378 -11.83 26.28 -4.67
CA ASN A 378 -13.06 25.54 -5.01
C ASN A 378 -12.88 24.01 -5.02
N CYS A 379 -11.67 23.53 -4.73
CA CYS A 379 -11.30 22.14 -4.56
C CYS A 379 -10.36 21.99 -3.35
N ALA A 380 -10.35 20.82 -2.72
CA ALA A 380 -9.34 20.47 -1.74
C ALA A 380 -8.16 19.79 -2.44
N PHE A 381 -6.95 20.00 -1.94
CA PHE A 381 -5.77 19.30 -2.47
C PHE A 381 -4.82 18.87 -1.35
N ARG A 382 -4.10 17.78 -1.62
CA ARG A 382 -3.11 17.22 -0.72
C ARG A 382 -1.87 16.79 -1.49
N ILE A 383 -0.69 17.21 -1.04
CA ILE A 383 0.58 16.67 -1.53
C ILE A 383 0.74 15.25 -0.99
N LEU A 384 0.86 14.28 -1.89
CA LEU A 384 1.03 12.86 -1.55
C LEU A 384 2.51 12.53 -1.31
N TYR A 385 3.38 12.97 -2.22
CA TYR A 385 4.82 12.74 -2.17
C TYR A 385 5.57 13.75 -3.06
N ARG A 386 6.89 13.84 -2.90
CA ARG A 386 7.77 14.60 -3.81
C ARG A 386 8.58 13.66 -4.69
N GLU A 387 8.61 13.96 -5.98
CA GLU A 387 9.51 13.34 -6.96
C GLU A 387 10.76 14.22 -7.07
N ARG A 388 11.92 13.67 -6.72
CA ARG A 388 13.20 14.39 -6.78
C ARG A 388 14.18 13.62 -7.63
N ASP A 389 14.61 14.24 -8.72
CA ASP A 389 15.73 13.79 -9.51
C ASP A 389 16.98 14.56 -9.09
N GLU A 390 17.95 13.85 -8.51
CA GLU A 390 19.22 14.46 -8.10
C GLU A 390 20.17 14.68 -9.29
N ILE A 391 19.94 14.01 -10.43
CA ILE A 391 20.78 14.15 -11.62
C ILE A 391 20.41 15.41 -12.39
N GLU A 392 19.11 15.62 -12.62
CA GLU A 392 18.59 16.82 -13.32
C GLU A 392 18.39 18.02 -12.38
N ASP A 393 18.54 17.83 -11.08
CA ASP A 393 18.25 18.82 -10.03
C ASP A 393 16.78 19.32 -10.06
N GLU A 394 15.85 18.45 -10.45
CA GLU A 394 14.43 18.79 -10.58
C GLU A 394 13.59 18.21 -9.44
N THR A 395 12.67 19.02 -8.91
CA THR A 395 11.69 18.60 -7.91
C THR A 395 10.27 18.83 -8.42
N HIS A 396 9.45 17.80 -8.33
CA HIS A 396 8.03 17.85 -8.59
C HIS A 396 7.26 17.36 -7.35
N TYR A 397 6.10 17.93 -7.11
CA TYR A 397 5.16 17.50 -6.08
C TYR A 397 3.98 16.79 -6.74
N TYR A 398 3.62 15.61 -6.23
CA TYR A 398 2.48 14.87 -6.71
C TYR A 398 1.28 15.14 -5.79
N LEU A 399 0.26 15.80 -6.33
CA LEU A 399 -0.91 16.25 -5.59
C LEU A 399 -2.12 15.38 -5.95
N GLN A 400 -2.92 15.05 -4.94
CA GLN A 400 -4.30 14.64 -5.10
C GLN A 400 -5.20 15.88 -5.00
N ILE A 401 -6.18 15.98 -5.89
CA ILE A 401 -7.15 17.08 -5.97
C ILE A 401 -8.55 16.47 -5.91
N ASP A 402 -9.32 16.89 -4.92
CA ASP A 402 -10.67 16.43 -4.65
C ASP A 402 -11.68 17.56 -4.91
N PHE A 403 -12.71 17.28 -5.70
CA PHE A 403 -13.76 18.24 -6.02
C PHE A 403 -15.07 17.92 -5.29
N PRO A 404 -15.93 18.92 -5.01
CA PRO A 404 -17.21 18.72 -4.30
C PRO A 404 -18.19 17.77 -5.00
N ASN A 405 -18.21 17.77 -6.35
CA ASN A 405 -19.21 17.08 -7.16
C ASN A 405 -18.63 16.10 -8.20
N ARG A 406 -17.31 15.78 -8.14
CA ARG A 406 -16.73 14.71 -8.96
C ARG A 406 -16.48 13.50 -8.10
N GLN A 407 -16.86 12.33 -8.60
CA GLN A 407 -16.52 11.05 -7.98
C GLN A 407 -15.02 10.74 -8.12
N GLU A 408 -14.38 11.18 -9.20
CA GLU A 408 -12.96 10.91 -9.43
C GLU A 408 -12.06 12.02 -8.90
N THR A 409 -11.12 11.61 -8.05
CA THR A 409 -10.02 12.45 -7.57
C THR A 409 -8.96 12.57 -8.66
N VAL A 410 -8.45 13.77 -8.91
CA VAL A 410 -7.39 13.98 -9.91
C VAL A 410 -6.03 13.89 -9.21
N LYS A 411 -5.11 13.10 -9.76
CA LYS A 411 -3.71 13.03 -9.29
C LYS A 411 -2.77 13.64 -10.32
N ALA A 412 -1.98 14.64 -9.94
CA ALA A 412 -1.20 15.43 -10.89
C ALA A 412 0.15 15.89 -10.37
N ARG A 413 1.12 16.04 -11.28
CA ARG A 413 2.44 16.65 -11.02
C ARG A 413 2.36 18.17 -11.06
N PHE A 414 2.96 18.81 -10.05
CA PHE A 414 3.22 20.25 -9.95
C PHE A 414 4.73 20.45 -9.82
N SER A 415 5.32 21.43 -10.52
CA SER A 415 6.74 21.77 -10.35
C SER A 415 6.96 22.44 -8.98
N ALA A 416 8.20 22.46 -8.50
CA ALA A 416 8.54 23.24 -7.31
C ALA A 416 8.21 24.74 -7.47
N SER A 417 8.43 25.31 -8.66
CA SER A 417 8.05 26.70 -8.96
C SER A 417 6.54 26.92 -8.84
N ALA A 418 5.73 25.99 -9.36
CA ALA A 418 4.29 26.08 -9.30
C ALA A 418 3.77 26.00 -7.86
N CYS A 419 4.41 25.24 -6.98
CA CYS A 419 4.04 25.21 -5.56
C CYS A 419 4.53 26.43 -4.77
N ALA A 420 5.57 27.13 -5.23
CA ALA A 420 6.13 28.30 -4.57
C ALA A 420 5.53 29.64 -5.05
N ASN A 421 4.75 29.64 -6.14
CA ASN A 421 4.15 30.83 -6.71
C ASN A 421 2.65 30.66 -6.91
N SER A 422 1.85 31.47 -6.21
CA SER A 422 0.37 31.44 -6.28
C SER A 422 -0.20 31.59 -7.71
N GLY A 423 0.44 32.41 -8.55
CA GLY A 423 0.03 32.59 -9.94
C GLY A 423 0.27 31.36 -10.81
N GLU A 424 1.43 30.71 -10.66
CA GLU A 424 1.74 29.45 -11.35
C GLU A 424 0.90 28.29 -10.80
N PHE A 425 0.71 28.22 -9.48
CA PHE A 425 -0.15 27.25 -8.83
C PHE A 425 -1.57 27.32 -9.40
N LYS A 426 -2.13 28.53 -9.47
CA LYS A 426 -3.45 28.80 -10.03
C LYS A 426 -3.55 28.35 -11.48
N LYS A 427 -2.57 28.70 -12.33
CA LYS A 427 -2.53 28.26 -13.75
C LYS A 427 -2.52 26.74 -13.86
N ARG A 428 -1.70 26.07 -13.04
CA ARG A 428 -1.58 24.61 -13.06
C ARG A 428 -2.85 23.92 -12.57
N LEU A 429 -3.45 24.43 -11.50
CA LEU A 429 -4.69 23.91 -10.93
C LEU A 429 -5.90 24.10 -11.88
N LEU A 430 -5.91 25.21 -12.63
CA LEU A 430 -6.94 25.52 -13.63
C LEU A 430 -7.00 24.48 -14.75
N ALA A 431 -5.87 23.85 -15.09
CA ALA A 431 -5.84 22.75 -16.07
C ALA A 431 -6.70 21.54 -15.67
N PHE A 432 -7.11 21.45 -14.40
CA PHE A 432 -7.96 20.39 -13.85
C PHE A 432 -9.36 20.89 -13.45
N ALA A 433 -9.72 22.13 -13.82
CA ALA A 433 -10.92 22.86 -13.39
C ALA A 433 -10.93 23.29 -11.90
N GLY A 434 -9.78 23.29 -11.24
CA GLY A 434 -9.63 23.87 -9.89
C GLY A 434 -9.23 25.35 -9.96
N MET A 435 -9.79 26.15 -9.06
CA MET A 435 -9.58 27.59 -8.99
C MET A 435 -9.02 27.96 -7.63
N TRP A 436 -7.79 28.48 -7.63
CA TRP A 436 -7.15 29.07 -6.46
C TRP A 436 -7.50 30.56 -6.37
N SER A 437 -8.03 30.96 -5.21
CA SER A 437 -8.46 32.32 -4.88
C SER A 437 -7.76 32.88 -3.64
N GLY A 438 -6.95 32.08 -2.94
CA GLY A 438 -6.18 32.52 -1.78
C GLY A 438 -4.96 33.38 -2.10
N THR A 439 -4.33 33.92 -1.07
CA THR A 439 -3.11 34.73 -1.17
C THR A 439 -1.85 33.85 -1.28
N GLY A 440 -0.72 34.45 -1.66
CA GLY A 440 0.58 33.75 -1.68
C GLY A 440 0.97 33.21 -0.30
N GLU A 441 0.79 34.01 0.74
CA GLU A 441 1.08 33.62 2.13
C GLU A 441 0.24 32.41 2.58
N GLN A 442 -1.05 32.39 2.22
CA GLN A 442 -1.93 31.25 2.51
C GLN A 442 -1.41 29.98 1.83
N LEU A 443 -1.04 30.07 0.55
CA LEU A 443 -0.46 28.95 -0.19
C LEU A 443 0.84 28.47 0.47
N ASP A 444 1.76 29.37 0.77
CA ASP A 444 3.05 29.04 1.41
C ASP A 444 2.84 28.29 2.72
N ARG A 445 1.85 28.69 3.52
CA ARG A 445 1.51 28.01 4.77
C ARG A 445 0.96 26.61 4.55
N ILE A 446 0.05 26.45 3.58
CA ILE A 446 -0.51 25.13 3.22
C ILE A 446 0.60 24.21 2.74
N ILE A 447 1.42 24.66 1.78
CA ILE A 447 2.53 23.88 1.23
C ILE A 447 3.53 23.53 2.32
N ARG A 448 3.90 24.47 3.20
CA ARG A 448 4.79 24.20 4.34
C ARG A 448 4.23 23.13 5.28
N ASN A 449 2.92 23.17 5.57
CA ASN A 449 2.29 22.18 6.44
C ASN A 449 2.23 20.80 5.79
N GLN A 450 1.88 20.74 4.50
CA GLN A 450 1.74 19.47 3.77
C GLN A 450 3.08 18.84 3.36
N THR A 451 4.17 19.61 3.31
CA THR A 451 5.50 19.10 2.95
C THR A 451 6.31 18.58 4.15
N ARG A 452 5.79 18.70 5.38
CA ARG A 452 6.42 18.11 6.58
C ARG A 452 6.48 16.58 6.41
N ASP A 453 7.68 16.02 6.50
CA ASP A 453 7.94 14.57 6.40
C ASP A 453 7.40 13.91 5.12
N LEU A 454 7.37 14.67 4.02
CA LEU A 454 6.84 14.19 2.76
C LEU A 454 7.73 13.07 2.18
N LYS A 455 7.10 11.95 1.84
CA LYS A 455 7.77 10.80 1.19
C LYS A 455 8.49 11.26 -0.08
N LYS A 456 9.75 10.85 -0.23
CA LYS A 456 10.54 11.10 -1.44
C LYS A 456 10.45 9.89 -2.35
N VAL A 457 9.96 10.10 -3.56
CA VAL A 457 9.92 9.09 -4.62
C VAL A 457 11.00 9.43 -5.64
N GLU A 458 11.84 8.47 -5.98
CA GLU A 458 12.88 8.64 -6.98
C GLU A 458 12.34 8.27 -8.38
N PRO A 459 12.30 9.21 -9.33
CA PRO A 459 11.91 8.90 -10.70
C PRO A 459 13.05 8.15 -11.40
N ILE A 460 12.76 6.97 -11.93
CA ILE A 460 13.71 6.15 -12.70
C ILE A 460 13.44 6.37 -14.20
N PRO A 461 14.42 6.86 -14.98
CA PRO A 461 14.20 7.25 -16.37
C PRO A 461 14.16 6.07 -17.36
N PHE A 462 14.40 4.84 -16.89
CA PHE A 462 14.53 3.65 -17.72
C PHE A 462 13.74 2.46 -17.17
N THR A 463 13.39 1.52 -18.05
CA THR A 463 12.80 0.22 -17.67
C THR A 463 13.90 -0.82 -17.48
N GLY A 464 13.77 -1.67 -16.45
CA GLY A 464 14.66 -2.78 -16.15
C GLY A 464 15.48 -2.58 -14.86
N PHE A 465 16.75 -3.00 -14.83
CA PHE A 465 17.49 -3.12 -13.55
C PHE A 465 18.11 -1.82 -13.05
N SER A 466 17.75 -1.41 -11.84
CA SER A 466 18.36 -0.29 -11.13
C SER A 466 19.41 -0.78 -10.13
N GLN A 467 20.70 -0.54 -10.41
CA GLN A 467 21.80 -0.98 -9.56
C GLN A 467 21.75 -0.36 -8.15
N ARG A 468 21.38 0.93 -8.06
CA ARG A 468 21.24 1.65 -6.78
C ARG A 468 20.22 0.99 -5.86
N HIS A 469 19.09 0.55 -6.42
CA HIS A 469 17.97 -0.02 -5.68
C HIS A 469 18.02 -1.55 -5.62
N LYS A 470 18.92 -2.18 -6.39
CA LYS A 470 19.01 -3.63 -6.57
C LYS A 470 17.66 -4.26 -6.89
N ALA A 471 16.95 -3.65 -7.83
CA ALA A 471 15.61 -4.07 -8.22
C ALA A 471 15.42 -3.93 -9.73
N TRP A 472 14.63 -4.84 -10.31
CA TRP A 472 14.11 -4.71 -11.66
C TRP A 472 12.78 -3.98 -11.63
N LEU A 473 12.59 -3.00 -12.50
CA LEU A 473 11.34 -2.28 -12.70
C LEU A 473 10.82 -2.61 -14.11
N LEU A 474 9.83 -3.47 -14.21
CA LEU A 474 9.40 -4.10 -15.48
C LEU A 474 7.93 -3.75 -15.79
N GLY A 475 7.66 -2.46 -15.95
CA GLY A 475 6.29 -1.98 -16.13
C GLY A 475 5.57 -1.81 -14.79
N ASP A 476 4.50 -2.56 -14.56
CA ASP A 476 3.68 -2.49 -13.32
C ASP A 476 4.15 -3.43 -12.21
N ILE A 477 5.17 -4.25 -12.48
CA ILE A 477 5.82 -5.13 -11.51
C ILE A 477 7.28 -4.71 -11.29
N ALA A 478 7.74 -4.92 -10.06
CA ALA A 478 9.13 -4.82 -9.68
C ALA A 478 9.59 -6.10 -9.00
N VAL A 479 10.85 -6.49 -9.23
CA VAL A 479 11.46 -7.65 -8.58
C VAL A 479 12.61 -7.18 -7.70
N HIS A 480 12.55 -7.48 -6.41
CA HIS A 480 13.58 -7.13 -5.44
C HIS A 480 13.83 -8.30 -4.49
N GLN A 481 15.08 -8.79 -4.44
CA GLN A 481 15.48 -9.91 -3.57
C GLN A 481 14.56 -11.15 -3.68
N GLY A 482 14.15 -11.49 -4.90
CA GLY A 482 13.26 -12.63 -5.16
C GLY A 482 11.79 -12.37 -4.85
N ARG A 483 11.42 -11.15 -4.43
CA ARG A 483 10.03 -10.75 -4.19
C ARG A 483 9.49 -9.96 -5.36
N LEU A 484 8.25 -10.24 -5.72
CA LEU A 484 7.47 -9.45 -6.65
C LEU A 484 6.72 -8.36 -5.90
N ILE A 485 6.82 -7.13 -6.38
CA ILE A 485 6.22 -5.93 -5.80
C ILE A 485 5.40 -5.28 -6.90
N THR A 486 4.11 -5.07 -6.67
CA THR A 486 3.24 -4.37 -7.61
C THR A 486 3.25 -2.87 -7.33
N VAL A 487 2.91 -2.08 -8.34
CA VAL A 487 2.68 -0.65 -8.16
C VAL A 487 1.54 -0.40 -7.15
N ASN A 488 1.70 0.58 -6.26
CA ASN A 488 0.68 0.95 -5.28
C ASN A 488 -0.39 1.90 -5.85
N ALA A 489 -1.40 2.23 -5.04
CA ALA A 489 -2.50 3.12 -5.42
C ALA A 489 -2.06 4.57 -5.78
N GLU A 490 -0.83 4.93 -5.44
CA GLU A 490 -0.19 6.22 -5.66
C GLU A 490 0.79 6.18 -6.84
N ASN A 491 0.79 5.10 -7.62
CA ASN A 491 1.59 4.90 -8.83
C ASN A 491 3.11 4.87 -8.59
N TYR A 492 3.59 4.21 -7.52
CA TYR A 492 5.02 3.92 -7.33
C TYR A 492 5.27 2.56 -6.65
N PHE A 493 6.52 2.10 -6.63
CA PHE A 493 6.97 0.88 -5.96
C PHE A 493 7.61 1.20 -4.61
N ASP A 494 7.23 0.47 -3.57
CA ASP A 494 7.90 0.49 -2.27
C ASP A 494 8.93 -0.64 -2.16
N ILE A 495 10.20 -0.30 -2.35
CA ILE A 495 11.33 -1.22 -2.39
C ILE A 495 12.18 -1.02 -1.13
N GLY A 496 11.77 -1.69 -0.05
CA GLY A 496 12.37 -1.51 1.27
C GLY A 496 12.20 -0.07 1.74
N LYS A 497 13.31 0.69 1.79
CA LYS A 497 13.29 2.12 2.15
C LYS A 497 13.18 3.07 0.97
N HIS A 498 13.27 2.54 -0.25
CA HIS A 498 13.27 3.33 -1.46
C HIS A 498 11.88 3.30 -2.05
N ALA A 499 11.31 4.48 -2.28
CA ALA A 499 10.12 4.60 -3.10
C ALA A 499 10.59 5.01 -4.50
N VAL A 500 10.29 4.19 -5.51
CA VAL A 500 10.77 4.42 -6.88
C VAL A 500 9.60 4.38 -7.86
N LYS A 501 9.67 5.22 -8.90
CA LYS A 501 8.63 5.30 -9.91
C LYS A 501 9.25 5.41 -11.29
N LEU A 502 8.74 4.64 -12.26
CA LEU A 502 9.14 4.84 -13.66
C LEU A 502 8.70 6.24 -14.12
N ARG A 503 9.65 7.04 -14.60
CA ARG A 503 9.39 8.41 -15.06
C ARG A 503 8.52 8.41 -16.32
N SER A 504 8.79 7.46 -17.21
CA SER A 504 8.09 7.31 -18.48
C SER A 504 6.64 6.89 -18.25
N ALA A 505 5.70 7.58 -18.91
CA ALA A 505 4.32 7.12 -19.00
C ALA A 505 4.17 5.96 -20.01
N GLU A 506 5.16 5.77 -20.89
CA GLU A 506 5.21 4.67 -21.84
C GLU A 506 5.48 3.36 -21.07
N ARG A 507 4.43 2.58 -20.84
CA ARG A 507 4.55 1.21 -20.32
C ARG A 507 5.14 0.35 -21.43
N MET A 508 6.46 0.20 -21.39
CA MET A 508 7.19 -0.57 -22.42
C MET A 508 6.86 -2.06 -22.37
N LEU A 509 6.62 -2.59 -21.16
CA LEU A 509 6.35 -4.00 -20.90
C LEU A 509 5.00 -4.14 -20.21
N GLU A 510 4.21 -5.08 -20.70
CA GLU A 510 2.95 -5.56 -20.14
C GLU A 510 3.15 -7.03 -19.75
N ILE A 511 3.35 -7.28 -18.46
CA ILE A 511 3.66 -8.61 -17.94
C ILE A 511 2.48 -9.09 -17.11
N ASP A 512 1.89 -10.19 -17.56
CA ASP A 512 0.98 -11.00 -16.74
C ASP A 512 1.80 -12.12 -16.07
N TYR A 513 1.73 -12.20 -14.75
CA TYR A 513 2.53 -13.15 -13.97
C TYR A 513 1.70 -13.78 -12.87
N ASP A 514 1.57 -15.10 -12.94
CA ASP A 514 1.00 -15.95 -11.89
C ASP A 514 2.05 -16.98 -11.46
N PRO A 515 2.54 -16.94 -10.20
CA PRO A 515 3.54 -17.89 -9.71
C PRO A 515 3.03 -19.34 -9.68
N ASP A 516 1.72 -19.56 -9.62
CA ASP A 516 1.11 -20.90 -9.57
C ASP A 516 0.81 -21.46 -10.98
N ARG A 517 0.93 -20.64 -12.04
CA ARG A 517 0.62 -21.02 -13.44
C ARG A 517 1.78 -20.76 -14.39
N ILE A 518 2.99 -21.17 -14.02
CA ILE A 518 4.17 -21.05 -14.89
C ILE A 518 4.14 -22.18 -15.95
N THR A 519 3.98 -21.83 -17.23
CA THR A 519 4.02 -22.78 -18.35
C THR A 519 5.18 -22.51 -19.32
N PHE A 520 5.67 -23.59 -19.93
CA PHE A 520 6.78 -23.57 -20.89
C PHE A 520 6.44 -24.33 -22.18
N ASP A 521 5.15 -24.53 -22.45
CA ASP A 521 4.62 -25.18 -23.65
C ASP A 521 5.09 -24.52 -24.96
N TRP A 522 5.29 -23.20 -24.93
CA TRP A 522 5.87 -22.43 -26.04
C TRP A 522 7.32 -22.81 -26.40
N LEU A 523 8.04 -23.54 -25.54
CA LEU A 523 9.42 -23.95 -25.80
C LEU A 523 9.50 -24.99 -26.93
N ASP A 524 8.53 -25.90 -26.99
CA ASP A 524 8.44 -26.93 -28.04
C ASP A 524 8.15 -26.29 -29.40
N ASP A 525 7.30 -25.26 -29.44
CA ASP A 525 7.04 -24.47 -30.64
C ASP A 525 8.30 -23.75 -31.12
N LEU A 526 9.06 -23.13 -30.20
CA LEU A 526 10.32 -22.45 -30.52
C LEU A 526 11.35 -23.43 -31.10
N TRP A 527 11.47 -24.61 -30.49
CA TRP A 527 12.38 -25.66 -30.97
C TRP A 527 11.98 -26.17 -32.35
N THR A 528 10.68 -26.43 -32.55
CA THR A 528 10.16 -26.93 -33.83
C THR A 528 10.41 -25.92 -34.96
N ALA A 529 10.20 -24.63 -34.70
CA ALA A 529 10.36 -23.59 -35.72
C ALA A 529 11.81 -23.17 -35.98
N TYR A 530 12.66 -23.11 -34.95
CA TYR A 530 14.00 -22.50 -35.05
C TYR A 530 15.16 -23.37 -34.53
N GLY A 531 14.85 -24.48 -33.86
CA GLY A 531 15.84 -25.42 -33.33
C GLY A 531 16.93 -24.75 -32.47
N PRO A 532 18.21 -25.10 -32.67
CA PRO A 532 19.31 -24.50 -31.91
C PRO A 532 19.39 -22.97 -32.00
N LYS A 533 19.01 -22.36 -33.13
CA LYS A 533 19.05 -20.91 -33.32
C LYS A 533 18.04 -20.20 -32.40
N GLY A 534 16.86 -20.80 -32.23
CA GLY A 534 15.84 -20.30 -31.31
C GLY A 534 16.32 -20.31 -29.86
N LEU A 535 16.96 -21.40 -29.44
CA LEU A 535 17.52 -21.51 -28.07
C LEU A 535 18.67 -20.52 -27.82
N ILE A 536 19.53 -20.27 -28.82
CA ILE A 536 20.58 -19.25 -28.70
C ILE A 536 19.97 -17.86 -28.50
N ALA A 537 18.93 -17.51 -29.26
CA ALA A 537 18.22 -16.24 -29.09
C ALA A 537 17.57 -16.14 -27.70
N LEU A 538 16.90 -17.21 -27.24
CA LEU A 538 16.30 -17.27 -25.90
C LEU A 538 17.34 -17.11 -24.79
N ALA A 539 18.48 -17.79 -24.91
CA ALA A 539 19.59 -17.67 -23.96
C ALA A 539 20.12 -16.24 -23.90
N PHE A 540 20.28 -15.58 -25.06
CA PHE A 540 20.73 -14.18 -25.11
C PHE A 540 19.73 -13.22 -24.47
N PHE A 541 18.44 -13.34 -24.77
CA PHE A 541 17.40 -12.50 -24.16
C PHE A 541 17.32 -12.72 -22.64
N SER A 542 17.38 -13.97 -22.18
CA SER A 542 17.42 -14.31 -20.76
C SER A 542 18.66 -13.72 -20.08
N MET A 543 19.82 -13.82 -20.73
CA MET A 543 21.08 -13.24 -20.24
C MET A 543 21.01 -11.71 -20.15
N SER A 544 20.31 -11.05 -21.07
CA SER A 544 20.18 -9.59 -21.07
C SER A 544 19.52 -9.05 -19.80
N LEU A 545 18.62 -9.82 -19.17
CA LEU A 545 17.98 -9.48 -17.87
C LEU A 545 19.00 -9.34 -16.73
N PHE A 546 20.24 -9.76 -16.94
CA PHE A 546 21.34 -9.70 -15.97
C PHE A 546 22.55 -8.92 -16.49
N ALA A 547 22.40 -8.10 -17.54
CA ALA A 547 23.53 -7.47 -18.22
C ALA A 547 24.45 -6.63 -17.32
N VAL A 548 23.91 -5.82 -16.43
CA VAL A 548 24.64 -4.99 -15.45
C VAL A 548 25.43 -5.88 -14.49
N GLN A 549 24.83 -6.95 -13.98
CA GLN A 549 25.44 -7.88 -13.04
C GLN A 549 26.55 -8.69 -13.71
N ILE A 550 26.32 -9.15 -14.94
CA ILE A 550 27.31 -9.86 -15.74
C ILE A 550 28.50 -8.93 -16.01
N ARG A 551 28.27 -7.69 -16.44
CA ARG A 551 29.34 -6.71 -16.67
C ARG A 551 30.05 -6.29 -15.38
N GLU A 552 29.37 -6.25 -14.25
CA GLU A 552 30.01 -5.98 -12.95
C GLU A 552 31.08 -7.04 -12.63
N ARG A 553 30.75 -8.32 -12.86
CA ARG A 553 31.62 -9.49 -12.60
C ARG A 553 32.65 -9.76 -13.70
N HIS A 554 32.20 -9.80 -14.96
CA HIS A 554 32.96 -10.26 -16.12
C HIS A 554 33.44 -9.13 -17.03
N LYS A 555 33.10 -7.88 -16.72
CA LYS A 555 33.47 -6.64 -17.45
C LYS A 555 32.85 -6.47 -18.83
N SER A 556 32.40 -7.54 -19.47
CA SER A 556 31.83 -7.48 -20.81
C SER A 556 30.58 -8.35 -20.97
N LEU A 557 29.76 -7.98 -21.97
CA LEU A 557 28.66 -8.78 -22.49
C LEU A 557 28.58 -8.60 -24.01
N GLY A 558 28.55 -9.72 -24.74
CA GLY A 558 28.56 -9.74 -26.20
C GLY A 558 27.30 -9.21 -26.88
N PHE A 559 27.38 -9.07 -28.20
CA PHE A 559 26.24 -8.75 -29.06
C PHE A 559 25.68 -10.01 -29.72
N LEU A 560 24.39 -10.00 -30.02
CA LEU A 560 23.74 -11.03 -30.83
C LEU A 560 23.42 -10.44 -32.20
N GLU A 561 23.89 -11.10 -33.24
CA GLU A 561 23.55 -10.79 -34.62
C GLU A 561 22.66 -11.91 -35.19
N ILE A 562 21.49 -11.55 -35.72
CA ILE A 562 20.57 -12.49 -36.35
C ILE A 562 20.49 -12.14 -37.84
N THR A 563 21.12 -12.97 -38.67
CA THR A 563 21.21 -12.76 -40.13
C THR A 563 20.49 -13.88 -40.90
N GLY A 564 20.14 -13.60 -42.16
CA GLY A 564 19.43 -14.53 -43.04
C GLY A 564 18.70 -13.82 -44.17
N GLN A 565 18.28 -14.57 -45.20
CA GLN A 565 17.57 -14.03 -46.36
C GLN A 565 16.21 -13.40 -45.98
N PRO A 566 15.67 -12.47 -46.77
CA PRO A 566 14.28 -12.01 -46.61
C PRO A 566 13.30 -13.18 -46.50
N GLY A 567 12.30 -13.08 -45.61
CA GLY A 567 11.34 -14.15 -45.37
C GLY A 567 11.83 -15.31 -44.49
N SER A 568 13.07 -15.30 -43.99
CA SER A 568 13.61 -16.39 -43.15
C SER A 568 13.12 -16.41 -41.69
N GLY A 569 12.05 -15.68 -41.36
CA GLY A 569 11.45 -15.67 -40.01
C GLY A 569 12.24 -14.93 -38.91
N LYS A 570 13.20 -14.05 -39.24
CA LYS A 570 14.03 -13.32 -38.25
C LYS A 570 13.20 -12.38 -37.37
N THR A 571 12.39 -11.54 -38.00
CA THR A 571 11.48 -10.61 -37.31
C THR A 571 10.57 -11.37 -36.36
N THR A 572 9.95 -12.46 -36.84
CA THR A 572 9.09 -13.32 -36.02
C THR A 572 9.81 -13.89 -34.79
N LEU A 573 11.07 -14.32 -34.93
CA LEU A 573 11.87 -14.79 -33.80
C LEU A 573 12.11 -13.67 -32.77
N VAL A 574 12.51 -12.48 -33.24
CA VAL A 574 12.81 -11.34 -32.35
C VAL A 574 11.55 -10.82 -31.66
N GLU A 575 10.44 -10.70 -32.38
CA GLU A 575 9.14 -10.33 -31.82
C GLU A 575 8.66 -11.35 -30.79
N PHE A 576 8.87 -12.64 -31.05
CA PHE A 576 8.54 -13.69 -30.08
C PHE A 576 9.40 -13.57 -28.81
N MET A 577 10.70 -13.31 -28.93
CA MET A 577 11.56 -13.07 -27.76
C MET A 577 11.12 -11.83 -26.95
N TRP A 578 10.71 -10.75 -27.62
CA TRP A 578 10.15 -9.58 -26.93
C TRP A 578 8.79 -9.86 -26.29
N LYS A 579 7.96 -10.70 -26.91
CA LYS A 579 6.68 -11.15 -26.34
C LYS A 579 6.90 -11.88 -25.02
N LEU A 580 7.95 -12.71 -24.90
CA LEU A 580 8.31 -13.36 -23.64
C LEU A 580 8.71 -12.37 -22.53
N LEU A 581 9.16 -11.16 -22.87
CA LEU A 581 9.44 -10.09 -21.92
C LEU A 581 8.23 -9.16 -21.67
N GLY A 582 7.07 -9.47 -22.24
CA GLY A 582 5.85 -8.66 -22.12
C GLY A 582 5.74 -7.54 -23.16
N ARG A 583 6.41 -7.63 -24.31
CA ARG A 583 6.33 -6.62 -25.36
C ARG A 583 5.94 -7.21 -26.71
N THR A 584 4.71 -6.97 -27.14
CA THR A 584 4.17 -7.50 -28.41
C THR A 584 4.46 -6.57 -29.58
N GLY A 585 4.73 -7.16 -30.77
CA GLY A 585 4.86 -6.41 -32.03
C GLY A 585 6.06 -5.46 -32.07
N TYR A 586 7.15 -5.81 -31.40
CA TYR A 586 8.36 -5.00 -31.37
C TYR A 586 9.59 -5.81 -31.78
N GLU A 587 10.29 -5.35 -32.81
CA GLU A 587 11.54 -5.95 -33.29
C GLU A 587 12.79 -5.06 -33.09
N GLY A 588 12.61 -3.75 -32.94
CA GLY A 588 13.71 -2.79 -32.87
C GLY A 588 13.39 -1.49 -33.59
N PHE A 589 14.42 -0.73 -33.95
CA PHE A 589 14.30 0.46 -34.80
C PHE A 589 15.46 0.53 -35.80
N ASP A 590 15.21 1.17 -36.95
CA ASP A 590 16.24 1.45 -37.96
C ASP A 590 17.07 2.66 -37.50
N PRO A 591 18.37 2.48 -37.16
CA PRO A 591 19.18 3.58 -36.66
C PRO A 591 19.46 4.66 -37.72
N ASN A 592 19.32 4.35 -39.01
CA ASN A 592 19.53 5.30 -40.11
C ASN A 592 18.31 6.21 -40.33
N LYS A 593 17.12 5.84 -39.84
CA LYS A 593 15.90 6.69 -39.88
C LYS A 593 15.83 7.68 -38.72
N GLY A 594 16.67 7.51 -37.69
CA GLY A 594 16.64 8.29 -36.46
C GLY A 594 17.70 9.40 -36.40
N THR A 595 17.39 10.52 -35.74
CA THR A 595 18.42 11.50 -35.39
C THR A 595 19.36 10.94 -34.32
N ARG A 596 20.60 11.42 -34.26
CA ARG A 596 21.56 11.04 -33.20
C ARG A 596 21.01 11.23 -31.78
N ALA A 597 20.17 12.25 -31.57
CA ALA A 597 19.50 12.50 -30.30
C ALA A 597 18.43 11.43 -29.99
N PHE A 598 17.68 10.99 -31.00
CA PHE A 598 16.72 9.88 -30.87
C PHE A 598 17.43 8.57 -30.52
N LEU A 599 18.54 8.24 -31.20
CA LEU A 599 19.35 7.05 -30.91
C LEU A 599 19.83 7.07 -29.46
N SER A 600 20.45 8.17 -29.04
CA SER A 600 20.99 8.32 -27.68
C SER A 600 19.91 8.15 -26.60
N ARG A 601 18.71 8.73 -26.81
CA ARG A 601 17.58 8.54 -25.89
C ARG A 601 17.14 7.08 -25.85
N SER A 602 17.07 6.41 -27.00
CA SER A 602 16.65 5.01 -27.10
C SER A 602 17.60 4.08 -26.33
N PHE A 603 18.91 4.35 -26.36
CA PHE A 603 19.90 3.59 -25.58
C PHE A 603 19.80 3.74 -24.07
N VAL A 604 19.25 4.86 -23.59
CA VAL A 604 19.11 5.14 -22.16
C VAL A 604 17.73 4.75 -21.62
N LYS A 605 16.76 4.39 -22.49
CA LYS A 605 15.40 3.99 -22.07
C LYS A 605 15.35 2.66 -21.32
N VAL A 606 16.40 1.82 -21.41
CA VAL A 606 16.41 0.49 -20.81
C VAL A 606 17.72 0.17 -20.09
N ALA A 607 17.64 -0.67 -19.07
CA ALA A 607 18.78 -1.30 -18.42
C ALA A 607 18.46 -2.79 -18.20
N ASN A 608 19.39 -3.70 -18.49
CA ASN A 608 19.11 -5.15 -18.47
C ASN A 608 17.95 -5.58 -19.39
N LEU A 609 17.78 -4.90 -20.51
CA LEU A 609 16.94 -5.35 -21.61
C LEU A 609 17.73 -5.16 -22.91
N PRO A 610 17.44 -5.96 -23.95
CA PRO A 610 18.12 -5.80 -25.23
C PRO A 610 17.63 -4.55 -25.94
N ILE A 611 18.42 -4.06 -26.90
CA ILE A 611 18.03 -3.00 -27.83
C ILE A 611 18.18 -3.56 -29.24
N GLY A 612 17.06 -3.66 -29.96
CA GLY A 612 17.04 -4.15 -31.34
C GLY A 612 17.38 -3.04 -32.33
N LEU A 613 18.39 -3.27 -33.16
CA LEU A 613 18.73 -2.44 -34.31
C LEU A 613 18.43 -3.25 -35.57
N ILE A 614 17.54 -2.74 -36.42
CA ILE A 614 17.14 -3.40 -37.67
C ILE A 614 17.66 -2.62 -38.88
N GLU A 615 17.80 -3.28 -40.04
CA GLU A 615 18.13 -2.65 -41.34
C GLU A 615 19.37 -1.74 -41.32
N SER A 616 20.32 -2.01 -40.42
CA SER A 616 21.43 -1.11 -40.14
C SER A 616 22.59 -1.24 -41.15
N GLY A 617 22.71 -2.39 -41.83
CA GLY A 617 23.61 -2.62 -42.96
C GLY A 617 22.90 -2.41 -44.29
N ARG A 618 22.80 -1.16 -44.76
CA ARG A 618 22.49 -0.86 -46.16
C ARG A 618 23.82 -0.75 -46.90
N ASP A 619 24.16 -1.77 -47.68
CA ASP A 619 25.10 -1.59 -48.77
C ASP A 619 24.40 -0.74 -49.82
N ASP A 620 24.98 0.41 -50.18
CA ASP A 620 24.82 0.90 -51.54
C ASP A 620 25.84 2.00 -51.87
N ASP A 621 26.54 1.75 -52.97
CA ASP A 621 27.48 2.58 -53.74
C ASP A 621 26.93 3.95 -54.20
N LYS A 622 25.90 4.52 -53.55
CA LYS A 622 25.27 5.78 -53.96
C LYS A 622 25.17 6.77 -52.82
N ARG A 623 26.16 7.67 -52.82
CA ARG A 623 26.23 9.00 -52.20
C ARG A 623 24.87 9.56 -51.73
N SER A 624 24.52 9.27 -50.48
CA SER A 624 23.59 10.06 -49.68
C SER A 624 24.43 11.00 -48.80
N HIS A 625 24.15 12.30 -48.83
CA HIS A 625 24.85 13.31 -48.01
C HIS A 625 24.60 13.16 -46.49
N ASN A 626 23.82 12.17 -46.05
CA ASN A 626 23.61 11.86 -44.63
C ASN A 626 24.60 10.81 -44.14
N LYS A 627 25.36 11.15 -43.10
CA LYS A 627 26.32 10.26 -42.44
C LYS A 627 25.60 9.01 -41.91
N GLN A 628 25.91 7.86 -42.51
CA GLN A 628 25.37 6.54 -42.15
C GLN A 628 25.77 6.16 -40.70
N PHE A 629 24.95 5.33 -40.06
CA PHE A 629 25.22 4.82 -38.72
C PHE A 629 26.46 3.90 -38.71
N ASP A 630 27.42 4.17 -37.83
CA ASP A 630 28.65 3.36 -37.69
C ASP A 630 28.54 2.42 -36.48
N TYR A 631 28.58 1.12 -36.72
CA TYR A 631 28.52 0.10 -35.68
C TYR A 631 29.68 0.16 -34.68
N ASN A 632 30.83 0.71 -35.08
CA ASN A 632 31.96 0.89 -34.16
C ASN A 632 31.60 1.81 -32.98
N GLU A 633 30.61 2.71 -33.14
CA GLU A 633 30.08 3.54 -32.05
C GLU A 633 29.42 2.69 -30.94
N LEU A 634 29.02 1.44 -31.22
CA LEU A 634 28.40 0.52 -30.25
C LEU A 634 29.40 -0.26 -29.41
N LEU A 635 30.67 -0.36 -29.82
CA LEU A 635 31.68 -1.19 -29.13
C LEU A 635 31.86 -0.79 -27.65
N VAL A 636 31.63 0.47 -27.31
CA VAL A 636 31.64 0.96 -25.93
C VAL A 636 30.55 0.33 -25.04
N LEU A 637 29.43 -0.08 -25.63
CA LEU A 637 28.33 -0.79 -24.93
C LEU A 637 28.73 -2.19 -24.52
N PHE A 638 29.71 -2.82 -25.19
CA PHE A 638 30.23 -4.13 -24.82
C PHE A 638 30.67 -4.17 -23.35
N ASN A 639 31.31 -3.08 -22.91
CA ASN A 639 31.77 -2.88 -21.54
C ASN A 639 30.74 -2.14 -20.63
N GLY A 640 29.51 -1.91 -21.13
CA GLY A 640 28.47 -1.18 -20.40
C GLY A 640 28.72 0.32 -20.26
N ARG A 641 29.58 0.91 -21.09
CA ARG A 641 29.82 2.36 -21.08
C ARG A 641 28.77 3.05 -21.94
N SER A 642 28.32 4.22 -21.49
CA SER A 642 27.43 5.06 -22.28
C SER A 642 28.11 5.45 -23.61
N PRO A 643 27.40 5.37 -24.75
CA PRO A 643 27.94 5.75 -26.06
C PRO A 643 28.20 7.26 -26.21
N ARG A 644 27.82 8.06 -25.21
CA ARG A 644 28.23 9.46 -25.04
C ARG A 644 28.54 9.79 -23.58
N GLY A 645 29.50 10.70 -23.39
CA GLY A 645 29.57 11.51 -22.17
C GLY A 645 28.37 12.45 -22.15
N ILE A 646 27.45 12.27 -21.20
CA ILE A 646 26.43 13.28 -20.91
C ILE A 646 27.19 14.44 -20.27
N GLY A 647 27.35 15.54 -21.01
CA GLY A 647 27.87 16.77 -20.45
C GLY A 647 26.99 17.15 -19.26
N ARG A 648 27.54 17.04 -18.05
CA ARG A 648 26.88 17.49 -16.82
C ARG A 648 26.63 18.99 -16.97
N LYS A 649 25.50 19.50 -16.48
CA LYS A 649 25.45 20.89 -16.05
C LYS A 649 26.46 21.04 -14.90
N SER A 650 27.70 21.39 -15.23
CA SER A 650 28.62 21.95 -14.25
C SER A 650 28.07 23.33 -13.88
N GLY A 651 27.22 23.38 -12.85
CA GLY A 651 27.11 24.60 -12.05
C GLY A 651 28.50 24.86 -11.50
N GLY A 652 29.12 25.96 -11.92
CA GLY A 652 30.41 26.37 -11.37
C GLY A 652 30.27 26.55 -9.87
N PHE A 653 31.25 25.98 -9.15
CA PHE A 653 31.65 26.17 -7.74
C PHE A 653 30.59 26.53 -6.70
#